data_AF-A0A6L9YZM5-F1
#
_entry.id   AF-A0A6L9YZM5-F1
#
_cell.length_a   1.000
_cell.length_b   1.000
_cell.length_c   1.000
_cell.angle_alpha   90.00
_cell.angle_beta   90.00
_cell.angle_gamma   90.00
#
_symmetry.space_group_name_H-M   'P 1'
#
loop_
_entity.id
_entity.type
_entity.pdbx_description
1 polymer ?
#
loop_
_entity_poly.entity_id
_entity_poly.type
_entity_poly.pdbx_seq_one_letter_code
_entity_poly.pdbx_strand_id
1 'polypeptide(L)'
;MTSPQQRQKLTVWVVEDLPYIFDQILQWLSRRQLLLLIVSLLLLFIPLITARPPIWKQGLLGLILLLVGRVIIQMEEDKPNRKTSEYLHLLLVLLSSFTTLRYFYYRTRYTLNFEGWLNIVFCLLLYGAEFYAIATLFLAYFQTIKIKERKAVSLENIPQEEWFRVDIYIPTYNEDIEIVRKTTLAAVAIDYPTDKKSVYVLDDGRKYPERREKLRQMCEDLGCALLTRDNNNHAKAGNINTAFHNTKGDLVLILDCDHIPAKSLLKETVGFFFNPKVSFVQTPHWFYNPDPFERNLLTEGRIPVGNELFYKVLQKGNDFWNAAFFCGSAAVIRKTHVMEIGGIATETVTEDCHTAFRLHSKGYESVYYDKIMVAGLAPEKFSAYIGQQVRWARGMAQILRLENPLFNRKVNLSLAQRLCYMSATSHFFFGFPRLMYAIAPTLFLLFGINSVKGLGFETLCYALPHVILSMQTNHIPYKHVRFSFWNEIFEFALSFQAGIVTLLALINPKLGSFNVTDKGMNVTKRSFDFDSVKYLVLVAALATAALLTVPLWLWLRPEDSQAVIVNVFWSIFNLILLMAACLVAFEQPQLRRSHRMPRKLKAVIHTPHHSWRGETVNISESGVQILLNTRPNIPDEIRVELEGDYGHKCLLRGRVMREVAMGEQVRLFVDFIELTRTQQDDLVLVIYSDVNEWYSQRRSQTDHPLESLKFIATSIRRVFREFRPAKETKVRQQVQTAVQLYCPLWTNSVSATITEIGTHDLRLELDGSQISNLDIMQQTKPVISLLVTQESNHVNDLSFVAQVETIEQLVDTGSVDSIAIELSFPESMKQQQRLKIPQLLDRLD
;
A
#
# COMPACT_ATOMS: atom_id res chain seq x y z
N MET A 1 -19.24 -7.68 -34.14
CA MET A 1 -18.78 -6.56 -33.29
C MET A 1 -19.59 -5.33 -33.69
N THR A 2 -20.31 -4.73 -32.76
CA THR A 2 -21.15 -3.54 -32.98
C THR A 2 -20.28 -2.30 -33.14
N SER A 3 -20.68 -1.37 -34.02
CA SER A 3 -19.92 -0.12 -34.21
C SER A 3 -19.96 0.73 -32.93
N PRO A 4 -18.97 1.61 -32.66
CA PRO A 4 -18.97 2.50 -31.49
C PRO A 4 -20.27 3.31 -31.36
N GLN A 5 -20.85 3.76 -32.49
CA GLN A 5 -22.13 4.47 -32.52
C GLN A 5 -23.32 3.60 -32.08
N GLN A 6 -23.35 2.33 -32.50
CA GLN A 6 -24.38 1.37 -32.06
C GLN A 6 -24.26 1.07 -30.56
N ARG A 7 -23.03 0.92 -30.05
CA ARG A 7 -22.78 0.73 -28.62
C ARG A 7 -23.24 1.93 -27.80
N GLN A 8 -23.00 3.15 -28.27
CA GLN A 8 -23.48 4.35 -27.60
C GLN A 8 -25.01 4.40 -27.50
N LYS A 9 -25.74 4.07 -28.57
CA LYS A 9 -27.21 4.00 -28.53
C LYS A 9 -27.70 2.95 -27.52
N LEU A 10 -27.04 1.79 -27.48
CA LEU A 10 -27.35 0.74 -26.51
C LEU A 10 -27.09 1.20 -25.06
N THR A 11 -25.99 1.90 -24.81
CA THR A 11 -25.67 2.44 -23.48
C THR A 11 -26.74 3.41 -23.00
N VAL A 12 -27.16 4.35 -23.85
CA VAL A 12 -28.25 5.30 -23.52
C VAL A 12 -29.53 4.54 -23.20
N TRP A 13 -29.90 3.57 -24.04
CA TRP A 13 -31.11 2.78 -23.81
C TRP A 13 -31.09 1.99 -22.50
N VAL A 14 -29.97 1.33 -22.16
CA VAL A 14 -29.85 0.52 -20.94
C VAL A 14 -29.77 1.37 -19.67
N VAL A 15 -29.14 2.54 -19.73
CA VAL A 15 -28.79 3.34 -18.54
C VAL A 15 -29.76 4.50 -18.29
N GLU A 16 -30.42 4.99 -19.33
CA GLU A 16 -31.34 6.13 -19.24
C GLU A 16 -32.78 5.71 -19.52
N ASP A 17 -33.04 5.15 -20.72
CA ASP A 17 -34.41 4.86 -21.15
C ASP A 17 -35.03 3.73 -20.32
N LEU A 18 -34.30 2.63 -20.12
CA LEU A 18 -34.81 1.44 -19.43
C LEU A 18 -35.14 1.73 -17.95
N PRO A 19 -34.26 2.34 -17.13
CA PRO A 19 -34.60 2.70 -15.77
C PRO A 19 -35.75 3.71 -15.70
N TYR A 20 -35.81 4.69 -16.61
CA TYR A 20 -36.90 5.66 -16.67
C TYR A 20 -38.27 4.99 -16.93
N ILE A 21 -38.31 4.03 -17.86
CA ILE A 21 -39.51 3.23 -18.13
C ILE A 21 -39.92 2.45 -16.89
N PHE A 22 -38.97 1.80 -16.21
CA PHE A 22 -39.27 1.07 -14.97
C PHE A 22 -39.75 1.99 -13.85
N ASP A 23 -39.12 3.15 -13.63
CA ASP A 23 -39.55 4.11 -12.63
C ASP A 23 -40.98 4.59 -12.90
N GLN A 24 -41.31 4.90 -14.17
CA GLN A 24 -42.66 5.29 -14.58
C GLN A 24 -43.71 4.20 -14.34
N ILE A 25 -43.35 2.93 -14.55
CA ILE A 25 -44.24 1.78 -14.32
C ILE A 25 -44.38 1.48 -12.82
N LEU A 26 -43.26 1.51 -12.08
CA LEU A 26 -43.19 1.06 -10.70
C LEU A 26 -43.62 2.13 -9.69
N GLN A 27 -43.59 3.43 -10.03
CA GLN A 27 -43.98 4.52 -9.12
C GLN A 27 -45.43 4.39 -8.60
N TRP A 28 -46.30 3.70 -9.34
CA TRP A 28 -47.70 3.48 -8.98
C TRP A 28 -47.89 2.31 -8.00
N LEU A 29 -46.85 1.51 -7.77
CA LEU A 29 -46.91 0.34 -6.90
C LEU A 29 -46.60 0.72 -5.44
N SER A 30 -47.47 0.30 -4.53
CA SER A 30 -47.16 0.32 -3.10
C SER A 30 -45.98 -0.60 -2.76
N ARG A 31 -45.31 -0.35 -1.63
CA ARG A 31 -44.19 -1.19 -1.16
C ARG A 31 -44.54 -2.68 -1.07
N ARG A 32 -45.78 -3.02 -0.70
CA ARG A 32 -46.26 -4.42 -0.66
C ARG A 32 -46.39 -5.02 -2.05
N GLN A 33 -46.93 -4.27 -3.01
CA GLN A 33 -47.05 -4.71 -4.41
C GLN A 33 -45.67 -4.87 -5.06
N LEU A 34 -44.73 -3.96 -4.78
CA LEU A 34 -43.35 -4.08 -5.24
C LEU A 34 -42.68 -5.36 -4.70
N LEU A 35 -42.86 -5.64 -3.40
CA LEU A 35 -42.36 -6.88 -2.79
C LEU A 35 -42.99 -8.13 -3.43
N LEU A 36 -44.31 -8.12 -3.64
CA LEU A 36 -45.02 -9.21 -4.32
C LEU A 36 -44.52 -9.42 -5.76
N LEU A 37 -44.28 -8.34 -6.50
CA LEU A 37 -43.70 -8.40 -7.84
C LEU A 37 -42.30 -9.02 -7.82
N ILE A 38 -41.43 -8.57 -6.92
CA ILE A 38 -40.08 -9.12 -6.76
C ILE A 38 -40.15 -10.61 -6.43
N VAL A 39 -41.00 -11.03 -5.49
CA VAL A 39 -41.19 -12.44 -5.13
C VAL A 39 -41.71 -13.24 -6.33
N SER A 40 -42.67 -12.69 -7.08
CA SER A 40 -43.23 -13.36 -8.27
C SER A 40 -42.19 -13.54 -9.37
N LEU A 41 -41.37 -12.50 -9.63
CA LEU A 41 -40.25 -12.58 -10.56
C LEU A 41 -39.24 -13.65 -10.11
N LEU A 42 -38.86 -13.66 -8.82
CA LEU A 42 -37.96 -14.68 -8.27
C LEU A 42 -38.50 -16.11 -8.47
N LEU A 43 -39.80 -16.32 -8.28
CA LEU A 43 -40.44 -17.62 -8.53
C LEU A 43 -40.37 -18.01 -10.02
N LEU A 44 -40.56 -17.05 -10.94
CA LEU A 44 -40.43 -17.28 -12.39
C LEU A 44 -38.99 -17.60 -12.81
N PHE A 45 -37.98 -17.16 -12.05
CA PHE A 45 -36.58 -17.53 -12.30
C PHE A 45 -36.23 -18.96 -11.87
N ILE A 46 -37.02 -19.61 -11.00
CA ILE A 46 -36.70 -20.95 -10.47
C ILE A 46 -36.52 -22.00 -11.59
N PRO A 47 -37.45 -22.17 -12.56
CA PRO A 47 -37.27 -23.14 -13.64
C PRO A 47 -36.03 -22.84 -14.49
N LEU A 48 -35.71 -21.56 -14.70
CA LEU A 48 -34.51 -21.13 -15.40
C LEU A 48 -33.23 -21.42 -14.61
N ILE A 49 -33.31 -21.68 -13.31
CA ILE A 49 -32.16 -22.07 -12.47
C ILE A 49 -32.04 -23.60 -12.41
N THR A 50 -33.16 -24.30 -12.28
CA THR A 50 -33.19 -25.75 -12.00
C THR A 50 -33.14 -26.63 -13.25
N ALA A 51 -33.48 -26.09 -14.43
CA ALA A 51 -33.45 -26.85 -15.68
C ALA A 51 -32.03 -27.36 -16.01
N ARG A 52 -31.92 -28.67 -16.27
CA ARG A 52 -30.72 -29.36 -16.76
C ARG A 52 -30.88 -29.73 -18.25
N PRO A 53 -30.64 -28.79 -19.18
CA PRO A 53 -30.69 -29.10 -20.61
C PRO A 53 -29.48 -29.96 -21.02
N PRO A 54 -29.48 -30.55 -22.23
CA PRO A 54 -28.31 -31.19 -22.81
C PRO A 54 -27.06 -30.30 -22.75
N ILE A 55 -25.88 -30.92 -22.57
CA ILE A 55 -24.60 -30.23 -22.31
C ILE A 55 -24.34 -29.10 -23.32
N TRP A 56 -24.55 -29.35 -24.62
CA TRP A 56 -24.31 -28.33 -25.65
C TRP A 56 -25.24 -27.11 -25.53
N LYS A 57 -26.49 -27.28 -25.09
CA LYS A 57 -27.43 -26.17 -24.85
C LYS A 57 -27.01 -25.36 -23.64
N GLN A 58 -26.57 -26.03 -22.57
CA GLN A 58 -26.00 -25.35 -21.40
C GLN A 58 -24.72 -24.59 -21.78
N GLY A 59 -23.83 -25.20 -22.55
CA GLY A 59 -22.62 -24.57 -23.06
C GLY A 59 -22.91 -23.34 -23.92
N LEU A 60 -23.87 -23.43 -24.83
CA LEU A 60 -24.33 -22.31 -25.64
C LEU A 60 -24.92 -21.18 -24.80
N LEU A 61 -25.78 -21.49 -23.82
CA LEU A 61 -26.33 -20.52 -22.88
C LEU A 61 -25.20 -19.81 -22.11
N GLY A 62 -24.24 -20.58 -21.58
CA GLY A 62 -23.06 -20.05 -20.89
C GLY A 62 -22.27 -19.10 -21.78
N LEU A 63 -21.98 -19.49 -23.02
CA LEU A 63 -21.27 -18.66 -23.99
C LEU A 63 -22.01 -17.35 -24.30
N ILE A 64 -23.32 -17.41 -24.54
CA ILE A 64 -24.15 -16.22 -24.80
C ILE A 64 -24.08 -15.25 -23.61
N LEU A 65 -24.26 -15.75 -22.39
CA LEU A 65 -24.20 -14.91 -21.19
C LEU A 65 -22.81 -14.29 -20.99
N LEU A 66 -21.74 -15.02 -21.29
CA LEU A 66 -20.37 -14.51 -21.26
C LEU A 66 -20.12 -13.43 -22.31
N LEU A 67 -20.68 -13.58 -23.51
CA LEU A 67 -20.60 -12.56 -24.56
C LEU A 67 -21.36 -11.29 -24.15
N VAL A 68 -22.56 -11.44 -23.58
CA VAL A 68 -23.33 -10.31 -23.03
C VAL A 68 -22.54 -9.60 -21.93
N GLY A 69 -21.97 -10.36 -20.99
CA GLY A 69 -21.11 -9.81 -19.94
C GLY A 69 -19.91 -9.05 -20.52
N ARG A 70 -19.24 -9.58 -21.55
CA ARG A 70 -18.12 -8.90 -22.21
C ARG A 70 -18.56 -7.61 -22.93
N VAL A 71 -19.74 -7.60 -23.56
CA VAL A 71 -20.30 -6.39 -24.17
C VAL A 71 -20.55 -5.32 -23.11
N ILE A 72 -21.10 -5.69 -21.95
CA ILE A 72 -21.31 -4.75 -20.83
C ILE A 72 -19.98 -4.15 -20.34
N ILE A 73 -18.93 -4.97 -20.19
CA ILE A 73 -17.60 -4.47 -19.80
C ILE A 73 -17.02 -3.53 -20.87
N GLN A 74 -17.19 -3.83 -22.15
CA GLN A 74 -16.75 -2.93 -23.22
C GLN A 74 -17.49 -1.59 -23.19
N MET A 75 -18.79 -1.57 -22.83
CA MET A 75 -19.55 -0.32 -22.68
C MET A 75 -19.02 0.53 -21.52
N GLU A 76 -18.58 -0.10 -20.43
CA GLU A 76 -17.92 0.56 -19.30
C GLU A 76 -16.52 1.10 -19.67
N GLU A 77 -15.76 0.37 -20.49
CA GLU A 77 -14.44 0.79 -20.99
C GLU A 77 -14.54 1.99 -21.96
N ASP A 78 -15.56 2.05 -22.82
CA ASP A 78 -15.71 3.09 -23.86
C ASP A 78 -16.07 4.48 -23.29
N LYS A 79 -16.95 4.57 -22.28
CA LYS A 79 -17.38 5.83 -21.64
C LYS A 79 -17.63 5.64 -20.14
N PRO A 80 -16.58 5.65 -19.31
CA PRO A 80 -16.75 5.52 -17.87
C PRO A 80 -17.46 6.76 -17.32
N ASN A 81 -18.68 6.58 -16.83
CA ASN A 81 -19.44 7.58 -16.11
C ASN A 81 -20.06 6.88 -14.89
N ARG A 82 -19.95 7.48 -13.70
CA ARG A 82 -20.43 6.91 -12.44
C ARG A 82 -21.83 6.30 -12.53
N LYS A 83 -22.80 7.05 -13.07
CA LYS A 83 -24.19 6.58 -13.20
C LYS A 83 -24.25 5.34 -14.10
N THR A 84 -23.59 5.40 -15.26
CA THR A 84 -23.46 4.27 -16.20
C THR A 84 -22.84 3.05 -15.53
N SER A 85 -21.71 3.21 -14.83
CA SER A 85 -21.01 2.13 -14.14
C SER A 85 -21.87 1.46 -13.07
N GLU A 86 -22.64 2.23 -12.30
CA GLU A 86 -23.59 1.70 -11.31
C GLU A 86 -24.65 0.79 -11.98
N TYR A 87 -25.31 1.24 -13.04
CA TYR A 87 -26.33 0.43 -13.74
C TYR A 87 -25.74 -0.81 -14.43
N LEU A 88 -24.59 -0.67 -15.08
CA LEU A 88 -23.90 -1.80 -15.73
C LEU A 88 -23.44 -2.83 -14.69
N HIS A 89 -22.96 -2.39 -13.52
CA HIS A 89 -22.61 -3.28 -12.42
C HIS A 89 -23.83 -4.06 -11.91
N LEU A 90 -24.97 -3.39 -11.70
CA LEU A 90 -26.21 -4.06 -11.26
C LEU A 90 -26.69 -5.11 -12.27
N LEU A 91 -26.61 -4.81 -13.58
CA LEU A 91 -26.95 -5.77 -14.62
C LEU A 91 -26.03 -7.01 -14.57
N LEU A 92 -24.72 -6.82 -14.39
CA LEU A 92 -23.78 -7.92 -14.23
C LEU A 92 -23.99 -8.69 -12.92
N VAL A 93 -24.39 -8.04 -11.83
CA VAL A 93 -24.77 -8.71 -10.58
C VAL A 93 -25.94 -9.66 -10.83
N LEU A 94 -26.95 -9.26 -11.61
CA LEU A 94 -28.09 -10.12 -11.96
C LEU A 94 -27.64 -11.33 -12.80
N LEU A 95 -26.85 -11.12 -13.85
CA LEU A 95 -26.35 -12.19 -14.73
C LEU A 95 -25.43 -13.16 -13.98
N SER A 96 -24.54 -12.64 -13.13
CA SER A 96 -23.67 -13.45 -12.30
C SER A 96 -24.47 -14.22 -11.25
N SER A 97 -25.45 -13.59 -10.59
CA SER A 97 -26.31 -14.28 -9.62
C SER A 97 -27.07 -15.44 -10.27
N PHE A 98 -27.60 -15.24 -11.47
CA PHE A 98 -28.28 -16.28 -12.24
C PHE A 98 -27.37 -17.49 -12.51
N THR A 99 -26.18 -17.26 -13.07
CA THR A 99 -25.24 -18.35 -13.38
C THR A 99 -24.67 -19.02 -12.13
N THR A 100 -24.47 -18.26 -11.05
CA THR A 100 -24.04 -18.76 -9.73
C THR A 100 -25.07 -19.70 -9.13
N LEU A 101 -26.34 -19.30 -9.09
CA LEU A 101 -27.42 -20.14 -8.56
C LEU A 101 -27.64 -21.39 -9.42
N ARG A 102 -27.49 -21.28 -10.76
CA ARG A 102 -27.49 -22.45 -11.66
C ARG A 102 -26.36 -23.42 -11.35
N TYR A 103 -25.13 -22.92 -11.22
CA TYR A 103 -23.98 -23.73 -10.85
C TYR A 103 -24.19 -24.41 -9.49
N PHE A 104 -24.63 -23.65 -8.49
CA PHE A 104 -24.85 -24.16 -7.15
C PHE A 104 -25.94 -25.24 -7.13
N TYR A 105 -27.07 -25.01 -7.78
CA TYR A 105 -28.13 -26.03 -7.91
C TYR A 105 -27.61 -27.29 -8.61
N TYR A 106 -26.87 -27.14 -9.71
CA TYR A 106 -26.25 -28.26 -10.40
C TYR A 106 -25.29 -29.04 -9.49
N ARG A 107 -24.42 -28.31 -8.75
CA ARG A 107 -23.47 -28.87 -7.80
C ARG A 107 -24.19 -29.69 -6.73
N THR A 108 -25.20 -29.11 -6.08
CA THR A 108 -25.98 -29.75 -5.00
C THR A 108 -26.77 -30.97 -5.49
N ARG A 109 -27.41 -30.90 -6.66
CA ARG A 109 -28.35 -31.95 -7.10
C ARG A 109 -27.67 -33.12 -7.80
N TYR A 110 -26.62 -32.88 -8.58
CA TYR A 110 -26.11 -33.88 -9.52
C TYR A 110 -24.68 -34.36 -9.26
N THR A 111 -23.88 -33.61 -8.49
CA THR A 111 -22.43 -33.88 -8.39
C THR A 111 -21.93 -34.20 -6.99
N LEU A 112 -22.82 -34.26 -5.99
CA LEU A 112 -22.44 -34.76 -4.66
C LEU A 112 -22.09 -36.25 -4.75
N ASN A 113 -20.90 -36.59 -4.26
CA ASN A 113 -20.41 -37.97 -4.27
C ASN A 113 -20.55 -38.60 -2.89
N PHE A 114 -21.44 -39.59 -2.78
CA PHE A 114 -21.65 -40.36 -1.56
C PHE A 114 -21.11 -41.80 -1.63
N GLU A 115 -20.27 -42.10 -2.63
CA GLU A 115 -19.69 -43.42 -2.83
C GLU A 115 -18.38 -43.57 -2.05
N GLY A 116 -18.44 -44.19 -0.88
CA GLY A 116 -17.28 -44.41 -0.01
C GLY A 116 -17.00 -43.25 0.94
N TRP A 117 -16.52 -43.57 2.14
CA TRP A 117 -16.40 -42.61 3.24
C TRP A 117 -15.41 -41.46 2.95
N LEU A 118 -14.27 -41.74 2.30
CA LEU A 118 -13.29 -40.72 1.91
C LEU A 118 -13.89 -39.71 0.91
N ASN A 119 -14.59 -40.22 -0.11
CA ASN A 119 -15.24 -39.36 -1.11
C ASN A 119 -16.32 -38.49 -0.47
N ILE A 120 -17.13 -39.05 0.44
CA ILE A 120 -18.14 -38.29 1.21
C ILE A 120 -17.48 -37.12 1.93
N VAL A 121 -16.43 -37.39 2.71
CA VAL A 121 -15.75 -36.37 3.52
C VAL A 121 -15.21 -35.25 2.62
N PHE A 122 -14.42 -35.58 1.60
CA PHE A 122 -13.82 -34.57 0.73
C PHE A 122 -14.83 -33.88 -0.18
N CYS A 123 -15.91 -34.55 -0.58
CA CYS A 123 -17.02 -33.93 -1.29
C CYS A 123 -17.72 -32.88 -0.42
N LEU A 124 -18.01 -33.19 0.85
CA LEU A 124 -18.66 -32.24 1.77
C LEU A 124 -17.74 -31.08 2.13
N LEU A 125 -16.44 -31.32 2.31
CA LEU A 125 -15.46 -30.26 2.54
C LEU A 125 -15.36 -29.31 1.34
N LEU A 126 -15.24 -29.84 0.12
CA LEU A 126 -15.24 -29.03 -1.10
C LEU A 126 -16.56 -28.27 -1.27
N TYR A 127 -17.69 -28.92 -1.05
CA TYR A 127 -19.00 -28.28 -1.13
C TYR A 127 -19.16 -27.15 -0.10
N GLY A 128 -18.66 -27.34 1.13
CA GLY A 128 -18.64 -26.29 2.16
C GLY A 128 -17.74 -25.11 1.78
N ALA A 129 -16.59 -25.38 1.16
CA ALA A 129 -15.70 -24.34 0.62
C ALA A 129 -16.38 -23.52 -0.49
N GLU A 130 -17.06 -24.18 -1.43
CA GLU A 130 -17.83 -23.53 -2.49
C GLU A 130 -19.02 -22.74 -1.95
N PHE A 131 -19.75 -23.28 -0.98
CA PHE A 131 -20.84 -22.56 -0.33
C PHE A 131 -20.34 -21.27 0.33
N TYR A 132 -19.20 -21.33 1.03
CA TYR A 132 -18.58 -20.15 1.61
C TYR A 132 -18.21 -19.11 0.53
N ALA A 133 -17.57 -19.53 -0.57
CA ALA A 133 -17.21 -18.63 -1.66
C ALA A 133 -18.44 -17.97 -2.30
N ILE A 134 -19.52 -18.72 -2.48
CA ILE A 134 -20.78 -18.20 -3.02
C ILE A 134 -21.46 -17.25 -2.03
N ALA A 135 -21.49 -17.58 -0.74
CA ALA A 135 -22.07 -16.72 0.29
C ALA A 135 -21.32 -15.39 0.38
N THR A 136 -19.99 -15.43 0.39
CA THR A 136 -19.14 -14.22 0.40
C THR A 136 -19.28 -13.40 -0.88
N LEU A 137 -19.46 -14.04 -2.04
CA LEU A 137 -19.77 -13.35 -3.29
C LEU A 137 -21.06 -12.53 -3.20
N PHE A 138 -22.14 -13.12 -2.68
CA PHE A 138 -23.42 -12.41 -2.52
C PHE A 138 -23.34 -11.29 -1.48
N LEU A 139 -22.58 -11.50 -0.39
CA LEU A 139 -22.32 -10.44 0.60
C LEU A 139 -21.52 -9.28 -0.02
N ALA A 140 -20.52 -9.58 -0.86
CA ALA A 140 -19.77 -8.57 -1.59
C ALA A 140 -20.67 -7.80 -2.57
N TYR A 141 -21.51 -8.50 -3.34
CA TYR A 141 -22.49 -7.84 -4.23
C TYR A 141 -23.40 -6.91 -3.47
N PHE A 142 -23.90 -7.32 -2.29
CA PHE A 142 -24.74 -6.47 -1.45
C PHE A 142 -24.02 -5.17 -1.02
N GLN A 143 -22.73 -5.26 -0.68
CA GLN A 143 -21.91 -4.11 -0.31
C GLN A 143 -21.61 -3.20 -1.52
N THR A 144 -21.51 -3.76 -2.72
CA THR A 144 -21.17 -3.00 -3.94
C THR A 144 -22.37 -2.55 -4.77
N ILE A 145 -23.61 -2.81 -4.35
CA ILE A 145 -24.84 -2.31 -5.00
C ILE A 145 -24.74 -0.81 -5.28
N LYS A 146 -24.20 -0.05 -4.32
CA LYS A 146 -23.96 1.39 -4.48
C LYS A 146 -22.75 1.84 -3.67
N ILE A 147 -21.84 2.53 -4.35
CA ILE A 147 -20.65 3.13 -3.74
C ILE A 147 -20.99 4.58 -3.39
N LYS A 148 -21.00 4.89 -2.09
CA LYS A 148 -21.27 6.24 -1.62
C LYS A 148 -19.99 7.06 -1.58
N GLU A 149 -20.02 8.21 -2.26
CA GLU A 149 -18.94 9.20 -2.21
C GLU A 149 -19.45 10.40 -1.43
N ARG A 150 -18.69 10.81 -0.43
CA ARG A 150 -18.99 11.99 0.37
C ARG A 150 -18.04 13.12 0.02
N LYS A 151 -18.56 14.33 0.08
CA LYS A 151 -17.75 15.55 0.11
C LYS A 151 -17.64 16.02 1.56
N ALA A 152 -16.56 16.71 1.89
CA ALA A 152 -16.45 17.36 3.19
C ALA A 152 -17.60 18.36 3.41
N VAL A 153 -17.99 18.51 4.67
CA VAL A 153 -18.93 19.54 5.10
C VAL A 153 -18.10 20.76 5.46
N SER A 154 -18.22 21.83 4.67
CA SER A 154 -17.44 23.07 4.88
C SER A 154 -17.76 23.69 6.24
N LEU A 155 -16.71 24.10 6.96
CA LEU A 155 -16.81 24.87 8.20
C LEU A 155 -16.83 26.39 7.96
N GLU A 156 -16.63 26.86 6.73
CA GLU A 156 -16.48 28.29 6.40
C GLU A 156 -17.69 29.13 6.82
N ASN A 157 -18.89 28.55 6.78
CA ASN A 157 -20.14 29.22 7.13
C ASN A 157 -20.52 29.06 8.62
N ILE A 158 -19.68 28.38 9.41
CA ILE A 158 -19.92 28.12 10.83
C ILE A 158 -18.93 28.95 11.65
N PRO A 159 -19.39 29.84 12.54
CA PRO A 159 -18.52 30.62 13.40
C PRO A 159 -17.53 29.72 14.16
N GLN A 160 -16.27 30.16 14.27
CA GLN A 160 -15.21 29.36 14.86
C GLN A 160 -15.51 29.02 16.33
N GLU A 161 -16.30 29.84 17.01
CA GLU A 161 -16.79 29.66 18.38
C GLU A 161 -17.69 28.43 18.54
N GLU A 162 -18.40 28.02 17.47
CA GLU A 162 -19.27 26.85 17.46
C GLU A 162 -18.55 25.55 17.09
N TRP A 163 -17.29 25.62 16.64
CA TRP A 163 -16.51 24.44 16.30
C TRP A 163 -16.28 23.55 17.52
N PHE A 164 -16.30 22.23 17.33
CA PHE A 164 -16.09 21.27 18.42
C PHE A 164 -14.66 21.35 18.99
N ARG A 165 -14.50 21.12 20.29
CA ARG A 165 -13.18 20.87 20.90
C ARG A 165 -12.73 19.45 20.56
N VAL A 166 -11.50 19.30 20.09
CA VAL A 166 -10.93 18.03 19.65
C VAL A 166 -9.70 17.66 20.48
N ASP A 167 -9.75 16.52 21.14
CA ASP A 167 -8.55 15.90 21.71
C ASP A 167 -7.94 14.93 20.67
N ILE A 168 -6.61 14.95 20.50
CA ILE A 168 -5.89 14.05 19.60
C ILE A 168 -5.11 13.06 20.44
N TYR A 169 -5.41 11.77 20.30
CA TYR A 169 -4.77 10.69 21.04
C TYR A 169 -3.80 9.91 20.16
N ILE A 170 -2.58 9.75 20.66
CA ILE A 170 -1.50 9.00 20.03
C ILE A 170 -1.04 7.89 21.01
N PRO A 171 -1.73 6.73 21.06
CA PRO A 171 -1.29 5.58 21.84
C PRO A 171 0.04 5.00 21.36
N THR A 172 0.89 4.64 22.32
CA THR A 172 2.17 3.99 22.09
C THR A 172 2.52 2.98 23.19
N TYR A 173 3.30 1.96 22.86
CA TYR A 173 3.76 0.91 23.78
C TYR A 173 5.28 0.75 23.77
N ASN A 174 5.86 0.35 22.64
CA ASN A 174 7.30 0.07 22.49
C ASN A 174 7.92 0.71 21.24
N GLU A 175 7.17 1.52 20.51
CA GLU A 175 7.63 2.11 19.25
C GLU A 175 8.77 3.11 19.47
N ASP A 176 9.66 3.24 18.49
CA ASP A 176 10.78 4.18 18.57
C ASP A 176 10.28 5.62 18.75
N ILE A 177 11.01 6.43 19.53
CA ILE A 177 10.63 7.82 19.83
C ILE A 177 10.57 8.65 18.56
N GLU A 178 11.41 8.37 17.56
CA GLU A 178 11.39 9.06 16.27
C GLU A 178 10.10 8.78 15.50
N ILE A 179 9.52 7.59 15.63
CA ILE A 179 8.22 7.27 15.02
C ILE A 179 7.12 8.09 15.72
N VAL A 180 7.09 8.07 17.06
CA VAL A 180 6.10 8.83 17.84
C VAL A 180 6.21 10.33 17.57
N ARG A 181 7.44 10.87 17.51
CA ARG A 181 7.68 12.30 17.29
C ARG A 181 7.10 12.78 15.98
N LYS A 182 7.30 12.05 14.88
CA LYS A 182 6.78 12.44 13.55
C LYS A 182 5.27 12.64 13.58
N THR A 183 4.56 11.69 14.18
CA THR A 183 3.11 11.73 14.29
C THR A 183 2.65 12.83 15.24
N THR A 184 3.31 13.00 16.39
CA THR A 184 2.99 14.05 17.36
C THR A 184 3.23 15.45 16.80
N LEU A 185 4.35 15.66 16.12
CA LEU A 185 4.70 16.91 15.45
C LEU A 185 3.62 17.30 14.43
N ALA A 186 3.24 16.36 13.55
CA ALA A 186 2.19 16.59 12.56
C ALA A 186 0.82 16.83 13.20
N ALA A 187 0.48 16.14 14.31
CA ALA A 187 -0.75 16.39 15.06
C ALA A 187 -0.80 17.80 15.67
N VAL A 188 0.33 18.27 16.22
CA VAL A 188 0.48 19.65 16.70
C VAL A 188 0.36 20.66 15.55
N ALA A 189 0.84 20.32 14.35
CA ALA A 189 0.77 21.17 13.17
C ALA A 189 -0.58 21.20 12.44
N ILE A 190 -1.55 20.33 12.79
CA ILE A 190 -2.89 20.33 12.20
C ILE A 190 -3.52 21.73 12.26
N ASP A 191 -4.08 22.18 11.14
CA ASP A 191 -4.70 23.50 11.02
C ASP A 191 -6.10 23.48 11.66
N TYR A 192 -6.14 23.89 12.93
CA TYR A 192 -7.35 24.02 13.74
C TYR A 192 -7.09 25.02 14.88
N PRO A 193 -8.11 25.72 15.42
CA PRO A 193 -7.92 26.70 16.49
C PRO A 193 -7.18 26.12 17.70
N THR A 194 -6.15 26.82 18.16
CA THR A 194 -5.24 26.35 19.22
C THR A 194 -5.95 26.14 20.56
N ASP A 195 -7.00 26.91 20.84
CA ASP A 195 -7.83 26.78 22.04
C ASP A 195 -8.85 25.63 21.97
N LYS A 196 -8.99 25.01 20.78
CA LYS A 196 -9.93 23.91 20.50
C LYS A 196 -9.27 22.60 20.12
N LYS A 197 -7.93 22.53 20.16
CA LYS A 197 -7.17 21.31 19.86
C LYS A 197 -6.15 21.04 20.96
N SER A 198 -6.15 19.82 21.49
CA SER A 198 -5.16 19.36 22.46
C SER A 198 -4.57 18.01 22.04
N VAL A 199 -3.24 17.86 22.07
CA VAL A 199 -2.54 16.63 21.66
C VAL A 199 -2.06 15.88 22.89
N TYR A 200 -2.36 14.58 22.95
CA TYR A 200 -1.98 13.67 24.04
C TYR A 200 -1.29 12.43 23.50
N VAL A 201 -0.05 12.21 23.94
CA VAL A 201 0.66 10.93 23.76
C VAL A 201 0.26 10.01 24.91
N LEU A 202 -0.29 8.84 24.59
CA LEU A 202 -0.77 7.88 25.59
C LEU A 202 0.22 6.72 25.73
N ASP A 203 1.08 6.75 26.74
CA ASP A 203 2.16 5.76 26.90
C ASP A 203 1.78 4.60 27.83
N ASP A 204 1.64 3.42 27.23
CA ASP A 204 1.47 2.13 27.92
C ASP A 204 2.80 1.39 28.15
N GLY A 205 3.93 1.96 27.71
CA GLY A 205 5.27 1.38 27.73
C GLY A 205 5.94 1.34 29.10
N ARG A 206 5.22 1.05 30.20
CA ARG A 206 5.73 1.12 31.59
C ARG A 206 6.99 0.29 31.86
N LYS A 207 7.24 -0.75 31.04
CA LYS A 207 8.42 -1.61 31.12
C LYS A 207 9.70 -0.95 30.60
N TYR A 208 9.57 0.22 29.96
CA TYR A 208 10.65 0.97 29.33
C TYR A 208 10.76 2.38 29.96
N PRO A 209 11.19 2.49 31.23
CA PRO A 209 11.23 3.77 31.96
C PRO A 209 12.12 4.82 31.29
N GLU A 210 13.26 4.43 30.72
CA GLU A 210 14.14 5.35 29.99
C GLU A 210 13.47 5.92 28.74
N ARG A 211 12.69 5.09 28.02
CA ARG A 211 11.91 5.54 26.86
C ARG A 211 10.82 6.52 27.29
N ARG A 212 10.15 6.26 28.41
CA ARG A 212 9.12 7.15 28.97
C ARG A 212 9.68 8.53 29.33
N GLU A 213 10.90 8.60 29.86
CA GLU A 213 11.57 9.88 30.12
C GLU A 213 11.80 10.67 28.83
N LYS A 214 12.33 10.01 27.80
CA LYS A 214 12.53 10.63 26.48
C LYS A 214 11.21 11.05 25.83
N LEU A 215 10.13 10.29 26.01
CA LEU A 215 8.80 10.70 25.57
C LEU A 215 8.30 11.95 26.30
N ARG A 216 8.59 12.09 27.60
CA ARG A 216 8.23 13.28 28.36
C ARG A 216 8.97 14.51 27.81
N GLN A 217 10.28 14.40 27.62
CA GLN A 217 11.10 15.46 27.01
C GLN A 217 10.57 15.84 25.62
N MET A 218 10.29 14.84 24.77
CA MET A 218 9.69 15.07 23.45
C MET A 218 8.34 15.80 23.52
N CYS A 219 7.49 15.46 24.50
CA CYS A 219 6.21 16.12 24.69
C CYS A 219 6.36 17.57 25.16
N GLU A 220 7.32 17.85 26.05
CA GLU A 220 7.67 19.20 26.48
C GLU A 220 8.20 20.04 25.31
N ASP A 221 9.12 19.48 24.50
CA ASP A 221 9.68 20.13 23.31
C ASP A 221 8.62 20.53 22.28
N LEU A 222 7.60 19.66 22.08
CA LEU A 222 6.54 19.86 21.09
C LEU A 222 5.31 20.60 21.64
N GLY A 223 5.26 20.86 22.96
CA GLY A 223 4.11 21.49 23.60
C GLY A 223 2.84 20.62 23.65
N CYS A 224 2.99 19.31 23.87
CA CYS A 224 1.87 18.38 24.03
C CYS A 224 1.90 17.63 25.38
N ALA A 225 0.83 16.94 25.73
CA ALA A 225 0.72 16.24 27.02
C ALA A 225 1.07 14.75 26.91
N LEU A 226 1.79 14.23 27.91
CA LEU A 226 2.00 12.78 28.08
C LEU A 226 1.01 12.26 29.12
N LEU A 227 0.21 11.25 28.77
CA LEU A 227 -0.66 10.54 29.69
C LEU A 227 -0.17 9.11 29.89
N THR A 228 -0.17 8.65 31.14
CA THR A 228 0.21 7.30 31.53
C THR A 228 -0.83 6.71 32.49
N ARG A 229 -0.78 5.39 32.69
CA ARG A 229 -1.63 4.68 33.65
C ARG A 229 -0.87 3.60 34.42
N ASP A 230 -1.45 3.16 35.54
CA ASP A 230 -0.79 2.25 36.49
C ASP A 230 -0.94 0.75 36.16
N ASN A 231 -1.68 0.41 35.10
CA ASN A 231 -1.90 -0.97 34.63
C ASN A 231 -1.88 -1.05 33.09
N ASN A 232 -1.75 -2.25 32.53
CA ASN A 232 -1.79 -2.50 31.08
C ASN A 232 -3.05 -3.29 30.66
N ASN A 233 -4.14 -3.18 31.43
CA ASN A 233 -5.35 -3.93 31.15
C ASN A 233 -5.95 -3.51 29.79
N HIS A 234 -6.37 -4.48 28.99
CA HIS A 234 -7.00 -4.25 27.68
C HIS A 234 -6.17 -3.44 26.67
N ALA A 235 -4.83 -3.43 26.80
CA ALA A 235 -3.90 -2.83 25.84
C ALA A 235 -4.34 -1.43 25.35
N LYS A 236 -4.33 -1.19 24.02
CA LYS A 236 -4.70 0.09 23.39
C LYS A 236 -6.10 0.57 23.77
N ALA A 237 -7.10 -0.32 23.78
CA ALA A 237 -8.48 0.02 24.16
C ALA A 237 -8.54 0.58 25.60
N GLY A 238 -7.88 -0.10 26.53
CA GLY A 238 -7.81 0.34 27.94
C GLY A 238 -7.07 1.67 28.13
N ASN A 239 -6.01 1.90 27.35
CA ASN A 239 -5.26 3.15 27.34
C ASN A 239 -6.13 4.33 26.89
N ILE A 240 -6.83 4.17 25.75
CA ILE A 240 -7.77 5.17 25.23
C ILE A 240 -8.94 5.42 26.20
N ASN A 241 -9.50 4.36 26.78
CA ASN A 241 -10.59 4.50 27.75
C ASN A 241 -10.18 5.29 28.99
N THR A 242 -8.95 5.09 29.47
CA THR A 242 -8.41 5.89 30.58
C THR A 242 -8.27 7.36 30.18
N ALA A 243 -7.78 7.64 28.97
CA ALA A 243 -7.66 9.00 28.45
C ALA A 243 -9.01 9.71 28.31
N PHE A 244 -10.09 9.01 27.94
CA PHE A 244 -11.42 9.61 27.89
C PHE A 244 -11.85 10.22 29.23
N HIS A 245 -11.49 9.62 30.37
CA HIS A 245 -11.85 10.17 31.68
C HIS A 245 -11.01 11.38 32.10
N ASN A 246 -9.84 11.58 31.49
CA ASN A 246 -8.84 12.58 31.92
C ASN A 246 -8.77 13.83 31.02
N THR A 247 -9.64 13.92 30.02
CA THR A 247 -9.57 14.93 28.95
C THR A 247 -10.97 15.54 28.69
N LYS A 248 -11.06 16.63 27.92
CA LYS A 248 -12.28 17.48 27.86
C LYS A 248 -12.85 17.72 26.46
N GLY A 249 -12.27 17.15 25.41
CA GLY A 249 -12.73 17.30 24.04
C GLY A 249 -14.12 16.68 23.81
N ASP A 250 -14.92 17.33 22.97
CA ASP A 250 -16.22 16.82 22.52
C ASP A 250 -16.02 15.67 21.53
N LEU A 251 -15.00 15.82 20.69
CA LEU A 251 -14.53 14.85 19.71
C LEU A 251 -13.12 14.39 20.06
N VAL A 252 -12.77 13.18 19.63
CA VAL A 252 -11.45 12.59 19.79
C VAL A 252 -10.95 12.06 18.46
N LEU A 253 -9.81 12.56 18.00
CA LEU A 253 -9.05 11.99 16.88
C LEU A 253 -8.09 10.92 17.42
N ILE A 254 -8.23 9.69 16.95
CA ILE A 254 -7.32 8.59 17.32
C ILE A 254 -6.35 8.34 16.16
N LEU A 255 -5.05 8.43 16.46
CA LEU A 255 -3.95 8.15 15.54
C LEU A 255 -3.07 7.05 16.12
N ASP A 256 -2.67 6.09 15.30
CA ASP A 256 -1.59 5.19 15.71
C ASP A 256 -0.29 5.99 15.68
N CYS A 257 0.68 5.66 16.52
CA CYS A 257 1.92 6.43 16.60
C CYS A 257 2.74 6.44 15.30
N ASP A 258 2.44 5.57 14.35
CA ASP A 258 3.02 5.51 13.01
C ASP A 258 2.10 6.09 11.91
N HIS A 259 0.96 6.70 12.25
CA HIS A 259 0.03 7.33 11.31
C HIS A 259 0.12 8.86 11.36
N ILE A 260 0.97 9.42 10.51
CA ILE A 260 1.27 10.86 10.48
C ILE A 260 0.09 11.61 9.80
N PRO A 261 -0.62 12.53 10.49
CA PRO A 261 -1.78 13.21 9.93
C PRO A 261 -1.42 14.36 8.98
N ALA A 262 -2.26 14.54 7.95
CA ALA A 262 -2.27 15.71 7.09
C ALA A 262 -2.82 16.94 7.85
N LYS A 263 -2.29 18.11 7.51
CA LYS A 263 -2.64 19.39 8.14
C LYS A 263 -4.13 19.71 8.10
N SER A 264 -4.83 19.32 7.03
CA SER A 264 -6.25 19.63 6.79
C SER A 264 -7.24 18.69 7.50
N LEU A 265 -6.76 17.63 8.18
CA LEU A 265 -7.60 16.50 8.63
C LEU A 265 -8.84 16.93 9.43
N LEU A 266 -8.69 17.83 10.43
CA LEU A 266 -9.82 18.25 11.27
C LEU A 266 -10.83 19.12 10.51
N LYS A 267 -10.36 20.09 9.69
CA LYS A 267 -11.26 20.93 8.87
C LYS A 267 -12.10 20.12 7.89
N GLU A 268 -11.57 19.00 7.41
CA GLU A 268 -12.23 18.10 6.45
C GLU A 268 -13.21 17.12 7.10
N THR A 269 -13.10 16.88 8.43
CA THR A 269 -13.84 15.80 9.12
C THR A 269 -14.82 16.30 10.18
N VAL A 270 -14.50 17.38 10.90
CA VAL A 270 -15.31 17.87 12.02
C VAL A 270 -16.72 18.30 11.57
N GLY A 271 -16.84 18.82 10.34
CA GLY A 271 -18.13 19.26 9.79
C GLY A 271 -19.22 18.17 9.76
N PHE A 272 -18.86 16.90 9.69
CA PHE A 272 -19.85 15.81 9.70
C PHE A 272 -20.56 15.66 11.05
N PHE A 273 -19.97 16.13 12.15
CA PHE A 273 -20.51 16.02 13.50
C PHE A 273 -21.59 17.05 13.84
N PHE A 274 -21.88 18.00 12.94
CA PHE A 274 -23.09 18.82 13.08
C PHE A 274 -24.38 18.01 12.89
N ASN A 275 -24.29 16.82 12.29
CA ASN A 275 -25.34 15.80 12.47
C ASN A 275 -25.15 15.12 13.84
N PRO A 276 -26.09 15.27 14.79
CA PRO A 276 -25.95 14.73 16.13
C PRO A 276 -25.95 13.20 16.17
N LYS A 277 -26.42 12.51 15.12
CA LYS A 277 -26.39 11.03 15.05
C LYS A 277 -25.02 10.47 14.69
N VAL A 278 -24.14 11.28 14.08
CA VAL A 278 -22.81 10.82 13.67
C VAL A 278 -21.96 10.57 14.92
N SER A 279 -21.53 9.31 15.06
CA SER A 279 -20.69 8.82 16.15
C SER A 279 -19.21 8.83 15.79
N PHE A 280 -18.85 8.57 14.55
CA PHE A 280 -17.47 8.66 14.07
C PHE A 280 -17.38 8.91 12.57
N VAL A 281 -16.24 9.48 12.17
CA VAL A 281 -15.82 9.69 10.80
C VAL A 281 -14.51 8.91 10.59
N GLN A 282 -14.53 7.90 9.74
CA GLN A 282 -13.37 7.09 9.37
C GLN A 282 -12.76 7.58 8.06
N THR A 283 -11.43 7.65 8.01
CA THR A 283 -10.66 8.01 6.82
C THR A 283 -9.76 6.83 6.38
N PRO A 284 -9.37 6.72 5.10
CA PRO A 284 -8.49 5.66 4.63
C PRO A 284 -7.17 5.56 5.39
N HIS A 285 -6.67 4.33 5.59
CA HIS A 285 -5.27 4.11 5.96
C HIS A 285 -4.45 3.95 4.69
N TRP A 286 -3.44 4.78 4.54
CA TRP A 286 -2.50 4.70 3.44
C TRP A 286 -1.09 4.55 3.99
N PHE A 287 -0.31 3.67 3.36
CA PHE A 287 1.05 3.35 3.77
C PHE A 287 2.03 3.86 2.73
N TYR A 288 3.10 4.54 3.18
CA TYR A 288 4.08 5.11 2.25
C TYR A 288 5.23 4.16 1.91
N ASN A 289 5.42 3.11 2.70
CA ASN A 289 6.36 2.03 2.44
C ASN A 289 5.66 0.84 1.78
N PRO A 290 6.37 0.09 0.92
CA PRO A 290 5.82 -1.11 0.31
C PRO A 290 5.59 -2.20 1.37
N ASP A 291 4.46 -2.90 1.27
CA ASP A 291 4.23 -4.10 2.07
C ASP A 291 5.13 -5.27 1.61
N PRO A 292 5.20 -6.38 2.36
CA PRO A 292 6.04 -7.51 1.99
C PRO A 292 5.68 -8.14 0.63
N PHE A 293 4.43 -8.05 0.18
CA PHE A 293 4.03 -8.59 -1.13
C PHE A 293 4.59 -7.73 -2.26
N GLU A 294 4.46 -6.41 -2.16
CA GLU A 294 5.04 -5.48 -3.13
C GLU A 294 6.57 -5.60 -3.17
N ARG A 295 7.21 -5.57 -2.00
CA ARG A 295 8.67 -5.63 -1.90
C ARG A 295 9.22 -6.97 -2.37
N ASN A 296 8.69 -8.08 -1.85
CA ASN A 296 9.32 -9.38 -2.06
C ASN A 296 9.04 -9.93 -3.46
N LEU A 297 7.86 -9.64 -4.04
CA LEU A 297 7.53 -9.99 -5.42
C LEU A 297 7.97 -8.94 -6.45
N LEU A 298 8.62 -7.85 -6.01
CA LEU A 298 9.18 -6.79 -6.86
C LEU A 298 8.13 -6.27 -7.85
N THR A 299 6.99 -5.80 -7.34
CA THR A 299 5.90 -5.29 -8.18
C THR A 299 6.07 -3.82 -8.56
N GLU A 300 6.98 -3.09 -7.90
CA GLU A 300 7.33 -1.68 -8.20
C GLU A 300 6.11 -0.75 -8.19
N GLY A 301 5.19 -0.92 -7.23
CA GLY A 301 3.96 -0.14 -7.12
C GLY A 301 2.90 -0.39 -8.21
N ARG A 302 3.16 -1.27 -9.19
CA ARG A 302 2.20 -1.58 -10.28
C ARG A 302 0.94 -2.27 -9.76
N ILE A 303 1.08 -3.06 -8.71
CA ILE A 303 -0.02 -3.83 -8.13
C ILE A 303 -0.58 -3.07 -6.92
N PRO A 304 -1.91 -2.94 -6.81
CA PRO A 304 -2.56 -2.43 -5.61
C PRO A 304 -2.19 -3.22 -4.36
N VAL A 305 -1.93 -2.52 -3.25
CA VAL A 305 -1.71 -3.16 -1.95
C VAL A 305 -3.03 -3.72 -1.41
N GLY A 306 -2.96 -4.77 -0.59
CA GLY A 306 -4.13 -5.58 -0.24
C GLY A 306 -5.27 -4.82 0.45
N ASN A 307 -4.97 -3.73 1.17
CA ASN A 307 -5.97 -2.93 1.88
C ASN A 307 -6.71 -1.91 0.98
N GLU A 308 -6.24 -1.65 -0.26
CA GLU A 308 -6.87 -0.65 -1.14
C GLU A 308 -8.33 -1.01 -1.46
N LEU A 309 -8.64 -2.29 -1.73
CA LEU A 309 -10.02 -2.73 -1.96
C LEU A 309 -10.96 -2.36 -0.80
N PHE A 310 -10.49 -2.57 0.43
CA PHE A 310 -11.27 -2.34 1.63
C PHE A 310 -11.61 -0.85 1.79
N TYR A 311 -10.60 0.02 1.73
CA TYR A 311 -10.80 1.46 1.90
C TYR A 311 -11.46 2.11 0.68
N LYS A 312 -11.01 1.80 -0.53
CA LYS A 312 -11.47 2.47 -1.76
C LYS A 312 -12.77 1.91 -2.34
N VAL A 313 -13.31 0.79 -1.83
CA VAL A 313 -14.58 0.25 -2.32
C VAL A 313 -15.48 -0.20 -1.18
N LEU A 314 -15.04 -1.15 -0.35
CA LEU A 314 -15.93 -1.80 0.63
C LEU A 314 -16.42 -0.83 1.71
N GLN A 315 -15.57 0.06 2.23
CA GLN A 315 -15.97 1.06 3.22
C GLN A 315 -16.98 2.07 2.67
N LYS A 316 -16.85 2.48 1.40
CA LYS A 316 -17.84 3.33 0.71
C LYS A 316 -19.16 2.60 0.49
N GLY A 317 -19.11 1.31 0.17
CA GLY A 317 -20.29 0.45 0.10
C GLY A 317 -20.99 0.28 1.45
N ASN A 318 -20.21 0.10 2.52
CA ASN A 318 -20.72 0.02 3.88
C ASN A 318 -21.31 1.36 4.37
N ASP A 319 -20.70 2.50 4.02
CA ASP A 319 -21.22 3.84 4.34
C ASP A 319 -22.58 4.13 3.68
N PHE A 320 -22.85 3.52 2.51
CA PHE A 320 -24.19 3.57 1.92
C PHE A 320 -25.24 2.94 2.85
N TRP A 321 -24.89 1.85 3.53
CA TRP A 321 -25.75 1.11 4.44
C TRP A 321 -25.66 1.52 5.92
N ASN A 322 -25.00 2.66 6.22
CA ASN A 322 -24.70 3.09 7.59
C ASN A 322 -23.98 2.00 8.42
N ALA A 323 -22.98 1.37 7.80
CA ALA A 323 -22.24 0.25 8.35
C ALA A 323 -20.72 0.42 8.20
N ALA A 324 -20.22 1.63 7.94
CA ALA A 324 -18.79 1.88 7.85
C ALA A 324 -18.10 1.55 9.18
N PHE A 325 -16.93 0.91 9.14
CA PHE A 325 -16.27 0.43 10.36
C PHE A 325 -15.25 1.45 10.87
N PHE A 326 -15.13 1.55 12.20
CA PHE A 326 -13.97 2.13 12.84
C PHE A 326 -12.79 1.15 12.71
N CYS A 327 -11.65 1.65 12.21
CA CYS A 327 -10.46 0.87 11.89
C CYS A 327 -9.29 1.16 12.84
N GLY A 328 -9.58 1.61 14.06
CA GLY A 328 -8.59 1.77 15.14
C GLY A 328 -7.74 3.03 15.06
N SER A 329 -7.70 3.70 13.92
CA SER A 329 -6.88 4.90 13.69
C SER A 329 -7.44 5.74 12.54
N ALA A 330 -6.92 6.96 12.37
CA ALA A 330 -7.34 7.91 11.35
C ALA A 330 -8.85 8.16 11.38
N ALA A 331 -9.40 8.24 12.59
CA ALA A 331 -10.81 8.41 12.82
C ALA A 331 -11.06 9.47 13.89
N VAL A 332 -12.04 10.32 13.65
CA VAL A 332 -12.60 11.23 14.64
C VAL A 332 -13.83 10.57 15.22
N ILE A 333 -14.00 10.60 16.53
CA ILE A 333 -15.08 9.95 17.26
C ILE A 333 -15.73 10.96 18.20
N ARG A 334 -17.06 10.95 18.29
CA ARG A 334 -17.79 11.67 19.33
C ARG A 334 -17.67 10.95 20.66
N LYS A 335 -17.05 11.64 21.62
CA LYS A 335 -16.74 11.07 22.94
C LYS A 335 -17.99 10.60 23.68
N THR A 336 -19.04 11.41 23.70
CA THR A 336 -20.29 11.10 24.42
C THR A 336 -20.90 9.78 23.97
N HIS A 337 -21.00 9.53 22.67
CA HIS A 337 -21.56 8.29 22.11
C HIS A 337 -20.75 7.05 22.50
N VAL A 338 -19.42 7.15 22.47
CA VAL A 338 -18.56 6.04 22.88
C VAL A 338 -18.64 5.79 24.39
N MET A 339 -18.76 6.83 25.21
CA MET A 339 -18.97 6.66 26.64
C MET A 339 -20.31 5.97 26.97
N GLU A 340 -21.36 6.20 26.18
CA GLU A 340 -22.66 5.52 26.36
C GLU A 340 -22.63 4.00 26.13
N ILE A 341 -21.65 3.50 25.37
CA ILE A 341 -21.44 2.06 25.17
C ILE A 341 -20.35 1.48 26.10
N GLY A 342 -19.87 2.28 27.07
CA GLY A 342 -18.85 1.87 28.04
C GLY A 342 -17.40 2.08 27.58
N GLY A 343 -17.17 2.91 26.57
CA GLY A 343 -15.85 3.16 25.99
C GLY A 343 -15.57 2.34 24.72
N ILE A 344 -14.32 2.34 24.28
CA ILE A 344 -13.79 1.40 23.28
C ILE A 344 -13.96 -0.02 23.83
N ALA A 345 -14.49 -0.93 23.01
CA ALA A 345 -14.71 -2.34 23.35
C ALA A 345 -13.40 -3.02 23.80
N THR A 346 -13.47 -4.05 24.65
CA THR A 346 -12.28 -4.68 25.24
C THR A 346 -12.30 -6.20 25.21
N GLU A 347 -13.40 -6.78 24.72
CA GLU A 347 -13.69 -8.21 24.74
C GLU A 347 -13.03 -8.97 23.59
N THR A 348 -12.69 -8.26 22.51
CA THR A 348 -12.05 -8.81 21.31
C THR A 348 -10.74 -8.10 21.03
N VAL A 349 -9.87 -8.74 20.23
CA VAL A 349 -8.58 -8.13 19.85
C VAL A 349 -8.67 -7.15 18.67
N THR A 350 -9.87 -6.96 18.14
CA THR A 350 -10.23 -5.94 17.15
C THR A 350 -11.27 -5.03 17.80
N GLU A 351 -10.81 -4.30 18.82
CA GLU A 351 -11.65 -3.43 19.63
C GLU A 351 -12.40 -2.38 18.80
N ASP A 352 -11.80 -2.00 17.69
CA ASP A 352 -12.23 -0.94 16.80
C ASP A 352 -13.52 -1.31 16.07
N CYS A 353 -13.52 -2.41 15.32
CA CYS A 353 -14.70 -2.92 14.63
C CYS A 353 -15.80 -3.29 15.62
N HIS A 354 -15.43 -3.82 16.79
CA HIS A 354 -16.40 -4.17 17.83
C HIS A 354 -17.06 -2.91 18.44
N THR A 355 -16.31 -1.83 18.62
CA THR A 355 -16.84 -0.53 19.04
C THR A 355 -17.84 0.02 18.02
N ALA A 356 -17.49 -0.01 16.72
CA ALA A 356 -18.40 0.40 15.65
C ALA A 356 -19.70 -0.43 15.65
N PHE A 357 -19.60 -1.74 15.89
CA PHE A 357 -20.77 -2.62 16.00
C PHE A 357 -21.70 -2.18 17.14
N ARG A 358 -21.15 -1.88 18.31
CA ARG A 358 -21.92 -1.41 19.48
C ARG A 358 -22.57 -0.05 19.24
N LEU A 359 -21.86 0.89 18.63
CA LEU A 359 -22.40 2.21 18.27
C LEU A 359 -23.57 2.09 17.29
N HIS A 360 -23.43 1.29 16.24
CA HIS A 360 -24.54 1.04 15.31
C HIS A 360 -25.70 0.31 15.99
N SER A 361 -25.43 -0.61 16.91
CA SER A 361 -26.48 -1.27 17.70
C SER A 361 -27.19 -0.33 18.69
N LYS A 362 -26.66 0.87 18.96
CA LYS A 362 -27.36 1.94 19.69
C LYS A 362 -28.16 2.87 18.76
N GLY A 363 -28.09 2.67 17.44
CA GLY A 363 -28.78 3.48 16.45
C GLY A 363 -28.00 4.70 15.96
N TYR A 364 -26.71 4.83 16.32
CA TYR A 364 -25.87 5.89 15.79
C TYR A 364 -25.45 5.65 14.35
N GLU A 365 -24.96 6.72 13.72
CA GLU A 365 -24.49 6.72 12.34
C GLU A 365 -22.96 6.81 12.28
N SER A 366 -22.41 6.27 11.19
CA SER A 366 -21.00 6.39 10.81
C SER A 366 -20.86 7.12 9.49
N VAL A 367 -19.67 7.68 9.28
CA VAL A 367 -19.28 8.33 8.04
C VAL A 367 -17.96 7.75 7.58
N TYR A 368 -17.89 7.32 6.32
CA TYR A 368 -16.62 7.06 5.65
C TYR A 368 -16.29 8.21 4.69
N TYR A 369 -15.12 8.81 4.83
CA TYR A 369 -14.64 9.88 3.97
C TYR A 369 -13.36 9.47 3.25
N ASP A 370 -13.47 9.15 1.95
CA ASP A 370 -12.40 8.60 1.09
C ASP A 370 -11.38 9.66 0.64
N LYS A 371 -10.78 10.36 1.60
CA LYS A 371 -9.60 11.23 1.39
C LYS A 371 -8.46 10.70 2.24
N ILE A 372 -7.34 10.34 1.62
CA ILE A 372 -6.15 9.92 2.37
C ILE A 372 -5.63 11.13 3.14
N MET A 373 -5.67 11.05 4.46
CA MET A 373 -5.25 12.13 5.36
C MET A 373 -4.27 11.65 6.44
N VAL A 374 -3.80 10.41 6.35
CA VAL A 374 -2.73 9.89 7.19
C VAL A 374 -1.72 9.14 6.33
N ALA A 375 -0.43 9.27 6.67
CA ALA A 375 0.66 8.49 6.11
C ALA A 375 1.18 7.51 7.17
N GLY A 376 0.92 6.22 6.94
CA GLY A 376 1.24 5.12 7.83
C GLY A 376 2.46 4.31 7.43
N LEU A 377 2.93 3.45 8.34
CA LEU A 377 3.90 2.39 8.06
C LEU A 377 3.26 1.00 7.96
N ALA A 378 3.46 0.32 6.83
CA ALA A 378 3.16 -1.09 6.66
C ALA A 378 4.23 -1.96 7.36
N PRO A 379 3.91 -3.18 7.80
CA PRO A 379 4.90 -4.09 8.39
C PRO A 379 6.04 -4.38 7.41
N GLU A 380 7.28 -4.22 7.86
CA GLU A 380 8.42 -4.48 6.98
C GLU A 380 8.65 -5.97 6.74
N LYS A 381 8.49 -6.86 7.72
CA LYS A 381 8.73 -8.30 7.53
C LYS A 381 7.44 -9.05 7.18
N PHE A 382 7.57 -10.11 6.40
CA PHE A 382 6.45 -10.97 6.05
C PHE A 382 5.84 -11.65 7.28
N SER A 383 6.66 -12.15 8.21
CA SER A 383 6.17 -12.71 9.49
C SER A 383 5.41 -11.69 10.35
N ALA A 384 5.85 -10.43 10.37
CA ALA A 384 5.15 -9.34 11.06
C ALA A 384 3.79 -9.02 10.40
N TYR A 385 3.75 -9.02 9.07
CA TYR A 385 2.50 -8.90 8.31
C TYR A 385 1.53 -10.03 8.62
N ILE A 386 1.98 -11.30 8.62
CA ILE A 386 1.15 -12.44 9.02
C ILE A 386 0.62 -12.24 10.44
N GLY A 387 1.48 -11.86 11.38
CA GLY A 387 1.08 -11.62 12.78
C GLY A 387 -0.03 -10.57 12.92
N GLN A 388 0.00 -9.52 12.09
CA GLN A 388 -1.07 -8.51 12.03
C GLN A 388 -2.37 -9.10 11.45
N GLN A 389 -2.30 -9.78 10.31
CA GLN A 389 -3.48 -10.35 9.65
C GLN A 389 -4.16 -11.43 10.49
N VAL A 390 -3.38 -12.28 11.15
CA VAL A 390 -3.88 -13.32 12.07
C VAL A 390 -4.62 -12.71 13.26
N ARG A 391 -4.16 -11.57 13.77
CA ARG A 391 -4.84 -10.84 14.85
C ARG A 391 -6.21 -10.33 14.39
N TRP A 392 -6.28 -9.75 13.19
CA TRP A 392 -7.53 -9.29 12.60
C TRP A 392 -8.49 -10.45 12.34
N ALA A 393 -7.98 -11.56 11.78
CA ALA A 393 -8.74 -12.78 11.56
C ALA A 393 -9.36 -13.31 12.86
N ARG A 394 -8.56 -13.36 13.94
CA ARG A 394 -9.05 -13.76 15.26
C ARG A 394 -10.14 -12.84 15.77
N GLY A 395 -9.91 -11.53 15.75
CA GLY A 395 -10.85 -10.56 16.29
C GLY A 395 -12.20 -10.58 15.55
N MET A 396 -12.17 -10.67 14.22
CA MET A 396 -13.38 -10.80 13.41
C MET A 396 -14.16 -12.09 13.72
N ALA A 397 -13.46 -13.22 13.89
CA ALA A 397 -14.10 -14.48 14.30
C ALA A 397 -14.64 -14.42 15.74
N GLN A 398 -13.98 -13.71 16.66
CA GLN A 398 -14.48 -13.46 18.02
C GLN A 398 -15.78 -12.63 17.97
N ILE A 399 -15.84 -11.55 17.17
CA ILE A 399 -17.06 -10.74 16.99
C ILE A 399 -18.18 -11.62 16.42
N LEU A 400 -17.90 -12.43 15.38
CA LEU A 400 -18.88 -13.37 14.81
C LEU A 400 -19.47 -14.28 15.89
N ARG A 401 -18.60 -14.84 16.74
CA ARG A 401 -18.97 -15.79 17.79
C ARG A 401 -19.75 -15.14 18.94
N LEU A 402 -19.31 -13.97 19.40
CA LEU A 402 -19.88 -13.27 20.56
C LEU A 402 -21.16 -12.52 20.19
N GLU A 403 -21.13 -11.78 19.10
CA GLU A 403 -22.22 -10.87 18.73
C GLU A 403 -23.21 -11.49 17.75
N ASN A 404 -22.80 -12.46 16.93
CA ASN A 404 -23.61 -13.11 15.89
C ASN A 404 -24.51 -12.12 15.12
N PRO A 405 -23.94 -11.31 14.21
CA PRO A 405 -24.62 -10.18 13.59
C PRO A 405 -25.97 -10.53 12.94
N LEU A 406 -26.11 -11.72 12.35
CA LEU A 406 -27.35 -12.11 11.66
C LEU A 406 -28.48 -12.48 12.62
N PHE A 407 -28.21 -13.31 13.62
CA PHE A 407 -29.26 -13.98 14.38
C PHE A 407 -29.45 -13.45 15.81
N ASN A 408 -28.53 -12.63 16.30
CA ASN A 408 -28.68 -12.04 17.62
C ASN A 408 -29.83 -11.03 17.64
N ARG A 409 -30.88 -11.35 18.40
CA ARG A 409 -32.07 -10.50 18.56
C ARG A 409 -31.86 -9.35 19.54
N LYS A 410 -30.81 -9.39 20.37
CA LYS A 410 -30.51 -8.36 21.37
C LYS A 410 -29.87 -7.10 20.77
N VAL A 411 -29.29 -7.22 19.57
CA VAL A 411 -28.66 -6.10 18.87
C VAL A 411 -29.68 -5.39 17.99
N ASN A 412 -29.69 -4.06 18.03
CA ASN A 412 -30.59 -3.23 17.23
C ASN A 412 -29.90 -2.77 15.95
N LEU A 413 -29.67 -3.73 15.05
CA LEU A 413 -29.09 -3.48 13.72
C LEU A 413 -30.14 -3.71 12.63
N SER A 414 -30.15 -2.82 11.64
CA SER A 414 -30.91 -3.02 10.40
C SER A 414 -30.40 -4.25 9.65
N LEU A 415 -31.24 -4.86 8.81
CA LEU A 415 -30.83 -6.02 8.01
C LEU A 415 -29.60 -5.72 7.15
N ALA A 416 -29.52 -4.52 6.57
CA ALA A 416 -28.37 -4.09 5.78
C ALA A 416 -27.08 -4.04 6.61
N GLN A 417 -27.11 -3.47 7.80
CA GLN A 417 -25.98 -3.47 8.72
C GLN A 417 -25.58 -4.88 9.14
N ARG A 418 -26.56 -5.76 9.41
CA ARG A 418 -26.30 -7.17 9.75
C ARG A 418 -25.56 -7.90 8.63
N LEU A 419 -25.94 -7.68 7.38
CA LEU A 419 -25.26 -8.25 6.21
C LEU A 419 -23.85 -7.69 6.04
N CYS A 420 -23.65 -6.38 6.22
CA CYS A 420 -22.32 -5.77 6.16
C CYS A 420 -21.38 -6.31 7.24
N TYR A 421 -21.85 -6.42 8.49
CA TYR A 421 -21.07 -7.00 9.58
C TYR A 421 -20.86 -8.51 9.42
N MET A 422 -21.82 -9.24 8.86
CA MET A 422 -21.62 -10.65 8.50
C MET A 422 -20.52 -10.79 7.43
N SER A 423 -20.51 -9.92 6.41
CA SER A 423 -19.44 -9.88 5.41
C SER A 423 -18.07 -9.68 6.05
N ALA A 424 -17.93 -8.64 6.88
CA ALA A 424 -16.66 -8.34 7.55
C ALA A 424 -16.19 -9.47 8.48
N THR A 425 -17.09 -10.00 9.29
CA THR A 425 -16.74 -11.01 10.30
C THR A 425 -16.50 -12.40 9.72
N SER A 426 -17.08 -12.71 8.55
CA SER A 426 -16.86 -13.96 7.82
C SER A 426 -15.72 -13.91 6.80
N HIS A 427 -15.16 -12.74 6.49
CA HIS A 427 -14.15 -12.56 5.45
C HIS A 427 -12.88 -13.40 5.67
N PHE A 428 -12.36 -13.46 6.90
CA PHE A 428 -11.10 -14.13 7.19
C PHE A 428 -11.16 -15.68 7.20
N PHE A 429 -12.33 -16.27 6.96
CA PHE A 429 -12.49 -17.72 6.85
C PHE A 429 -12.01 -18.28 5.50
N PHE A 430 -11.45 -17.44 4.62
CA PHE A 430 -10.91 -17.84 3.31
C PHE A 430 -9.80 -18.91 3.38
N GLY A 431 -9.16 -19.10 4.55
CA GLY A 431 -8.08 -20.07 4.70
C GLY A 431 -8.52 -21.50 4.36
N PHE A 432 -9.69 -21.92 4.85
CA PHE A 432 -10.27 -23.24 4.57
C PHE A 432 -10.56 -23.47 3.07
N PRO A 433 -11.37 -22.65 2.37
CA PRO A 433 -11.70 -22.88 0.97
C PRO A 433 -10.47 -22.82 0.07
N ARG A 434 -9.50 -21.94 0.34
CA ARG A 434 -8.27 -21.86 -0.48
C ARG A 434 -7.45 -23.12 -0.42
N LEU A 435 -7.24 -23.67 0.77
CA LEU A 435 -6.55 -24.95 0.91
C LEU A 435 -7.34 -26.07 0.25
N MET A 436 -8.67 -26.08 0.40
CA MET A 436 -9.50 -27.11 -0.20
C MET A 436 -9.44 -27.09 -1.75
N TYR A 437 -9.40 -25.91 -2.37
CA TYR A 437 -9.27 -25.80 -3.83
C TYR A 437 -7.92 -26.30 -4.36
N ALA A 438 -6.84 -26.18 -3.59
CA ALA A 438 -5.54 -26.76 -3.95
C ALA A 438 -5.46 -28.27 -3.68
N ILE A 439 -6.07 -28.73 -2.58
CA ILE A 439 -5.99 -30.11 -2.12
C ILE A 439 -6.92 -31.04 -2.93
N ALA A 440 -8.14 -30.60 -3.27
CA ALA A 440 -9.14 -31.43 -3.96
C ALA A 440 -8.62 -32.08 -5.26
N PRO A 441 -8.06 -31.33 -6.24
CA PRO A 441 -7.54 -31.95 -7.46
C PRO A 441 -6.27 -32.79 -7.20
N THR A 442 -5.46 -32.42 -6.21
CA THR A 442 -4.27 -33.17 -5.78
C THR A 442 -4.65 -34.56 -5.24
N LEU A 443 -5.69 -34.65 -4.42
CA LEU A 443 -6.18 -35.93 -3.86
C LEU A 443 -6.75 -36.85 -4.94
N PHE A 444 -7.44 -36.30 -5.94
CA PHE A 444 -7.91 -37.09 -7.08
C PHE A 444 -6.72 -37.67 -7.86
N LEU A 445 -5.76 -36.84 -8.25
CA LEU A 445 -4.63 -37.26 -9.08
C LEU A 445 -3.67 -38.24 -8.37
N LEU A 446 -3.50 -38.14 -7.04
CA LEU A 446 -2.65 -39.06 -6.29
C LEU A 446 -3.35 -40.34 -5.85
N PHE A 447 -4.61 -40.26 -5.44
CA PHE A 447 -5.29 -41.35 -4.71
C PHE A 447 -6.62 -41.78 -5.33
N GLY A 448 -7.07 -41.13 -6.41
CA GLY A 448 -8.39 -41.39 -7.01
C GLY A 448 -9.57 -40.96 -6.14
N ILE A 449 -9.33 -40.13 -5.11
CA ILE A 449 -10.40 -39.62 -4.24
C ILE A 449 -11.23 -38.61 -5.04
N ASN A 450 -12.49 -38.95 -5.27
CA ASN A 450 -13.37 -38.18 -6.14
C ASN A 450 -14.32 -37.29 -5.33
N SER A 451 -14.00 -36.00 -5.23
CA SER A 451 -14.82 -35.00 -4.53
C SER A 451 -16.03 -34.49 -5.34
N VAL A 452 -16.12 -34.80 -6.64
CA VAL A 452 -17.18 -34.32 -7.54
C VAL A 452 -17.63 -35.44 -8.46
N LYS A 453 -18.81 -36.00 -8.19
CA LYS A 453 -19.36 -37.09 -9.01
C LYS A 453 -19.60 -36.60 -10.45
N GLY A 454 -19.11 -37.37 -11.42
CA GLY A 454 -19.24 -37.04 -12.85
C GLY A 454 -18.46 -35.81 -13.29
N LEU A 455 -17.36 -35.48 -12.61
CA LEU A 455 -16.47 -34.37 -12.98
C LEU A 455 -16.02 -34.50 -14.45
N GLY A 456 -16.34 -33.50 -15.26
CA GLY A 456 -15.99 -33.48 -16.67
C GLY A 456 -16.44 -32.21 -17.37
N PHE A 457 -16.60 -32.27 -18.70
CA PHE A 457 -16.97 -31.10 -19.50
C PHE A 457 -18.33 -30.50 -19.14
N GLU A 458 -19.29 -31.32 -18.69
CA GLU A 458 -20.58 -30.82 -18.21
C GLU A 458 -20.39 -29.87 -17.02
N THR A 459 -19.56 -30.26 -16.04
CA THR A 459 -19.27 -29.43 -14.87
C THR A 459 -18.67 -28.09 -15.28
N LEU A 460 -17.76 -28.07 -16.26
CA LEU A 460 -17.19 -26.83 -16.80
C LEU A 460 -18.23 -25.93 -17.47
N CYS A 461 -19.23 -26.50 -18.15
CA CYS A 461 -20.32 -25.73 -18.78
C CYS A 461 -21.23 -25.01 -17.76
N TYR A 462 -21.22 -25.45 -16.50
CA TYR A 462 -21.89 -24.77 -15.39
C TYR A 462 -20.93 -23.86 -14.61
N ALA A 463 -19.71 -24.32 -14.32
CA ALA A 463 -18.74 -23.62 -13.48
C ALA A 463 -18.12 -22.39 -14.17
N LEU A 464 -17.68 -22.51 -15.42
CA LEU A 464 -16.95 -21.43 -16.10
C LEU A 464 -17.81 -20.16 -16.30
N PRO A 465 -19.10 -20.24 -16.72
CA PRO A 465 -19.94 -19.05 -16.79
C PRO A 465 -20.06 -18.34 -15.45
N HIS A 466 -20.24 -19.08 -14.35
CA HIS A 466 -20.29 -18.52 -13.00
C HIS A 466 -18.98 -17.82 -12.62
N VAL A 467 -17.84 -18.49 -12.79
CA VAL A 467 -16.53 -17.94 -12.44
C VAL A 467 -16.22 -16.68 -13.25
N ILE A 468 -16.36 -16.74 -14.58
CA ILE A 468 -15.98 -15.62 -15.44
C ILE A 468 -16.96 -14.44 -15.28
N LEU A 469 -18.27 -14.68 -15.18
CA LEU A 469 -19.22 -13.59 -14.95
C LEU A 469 -19.00 -12.94 -13.58
N SER A 470 -18.72 -13.71 -12.53
CA SER A 470 -18.42 -13.10 -11.22
C SER A 470 -17.13 -12.25 -11.25
N MET A 471 -16.11 -12.67 -12.00
CA MET A 471 -14.92 -11.85 -12.24
C MET A 471 -15.26 -10.57 -13.03
N GLN A 472 -16.08 -10.65 -14.07
CA GLN A 472 -16.53 -9.48 -14.84
C GLN A 472 -17.36 -8.52 -13.97
N THR A 473 -18.29 -9.03 -13.17
CA THR A 473 -19.11 -8.22 -12.25
C THR A 473 -18.24 -7.44 -11.27
N ASN A 474 -17.25 -8.10 -10.68
CA ASN A 474 -16.32 -7.50 -9.73
C ASN A 474 -15.31 -6.55 -10.40
N HIS A 475 -15.03 -6.70 -11.70
CA HIS A 475 -14.10 -5.81 -12.41
C HIS A 475 -14.55 -4.34 -12.38
N ILE A 476 -15.84 -4.05 -12.58
CA ILE A 476 -16.33 -2.65 -12.63
C ILE A 476 -15.94 -1.85 -11.37
N PRO A 477 -16.30 -2.28 -10.15
CA PRO A 477 -15.92 -1.56 -8.93
C PRO A 477 -14.45 -1.71 -8.55
N TYR A 478 -13.76 -2.79 -8.95
CA TYR A 478 -12.45 -3.15 -8.41
C TYR A 478 -11.26 -2.85 -9.33
N LYS A 479 -11.47 -2.53 -10.62
CA LYS A 479 -10.43 -2.45 -11.67
C LYS A 479 -9.20 -1.61 -11.34
N HIS A 480 -9.29 -0.63 -10.46
CA HIS A 480 -8.17 0.24 -10.06
C HIS A 480 -7.49 -0.17 -8.75
N VAL A 481 -8.10 -1.04 -7.95
CA VAL A 481 -7.72 -1.27 -6.54
C VAL A 481 -7.51 -2.74 -6.20
N ARG A 482 -7.87 -3.66 -7.10
CA ARG A 482 -7.62 -5.09 -6.96
C ARG A 482 -7.43 -5.72 -8.32
N PHE A 483 -6.24 -6.27 -8.52
CA PHE A 483 -5.88 -6.93 -9.77
C PHE A 483 -6.22 -8.43 -9.68
N SER A 484 -6.61 -9.01 -10.81
CA SER A 484 -7.06 -10.40 -10.89
C SER A 484 -5.98 -11.35 -10.40
N PHE A 485 -6.38 -12.38 -9.66
CA PHE A 485 -5.52 -13.43 -9.10
C PHE A 485 -4.53 -12.99 -8.00
N TRP A 486 -4.34 -11.69 -7.76
CA TRP A 486 -3.46 -11.22 -6.69
C TRP A 486 -4.03 -11.51 -5.31
N ASN A 487 -5.34 -11.37 -5.12
CA ASN A 487 -6.00 -11.70 -3.87
C ASN A 487 -5.84 -13.18 -3.50
N GLU A 488 -5.87 -14.07 -4.48
CA GLU A 488 -5.61 -15.49 -4.30
C GLU A 488 -4.20 -15.72 -3.71
N ILE A 489 -3.19 -14.96 -4.16
CA ILE A 489 -1.82 -15.02 -3.61
C ILE A 489 -1.81 -14.56 -2.15
N PHE A 490 -2.44 -13.42 -1.85
CA PHE A 490 -2.59 -12.92 -0.47
C PHE A 490 -3.28 -13.96 0.43
N GLU A 491 -4.38 -14.55 -0.03
CA GLU A 491 -5.14 -15.52 0.74
C GLU A 491 -4.39 -16.85 0.89
N PHE A 492 -3.67 -17.34 -0.14
CA PHE A 492 -2.83 -18.53 -0.02
C PHE A 492 -1.71 -18.34 1.00
N ALA A 493 -1.02 -17.21 0.93
CA ALA A 493 0.08 -16.87 1.83
C ALA A 493 -0.35 -16.83 3.32
N LEU A 494 -1.63 -16.54 3.58
CA LEU A 494 -2.21 -16.45 4.93
C LEU A 494 -3.06 -17.67 5.31
N SER A 495 -3.32 -18.58 4.38
CA SER A 495 -4.42 -19.55 4.46
C SER A 495 -4.35 -20.46 5.68
N PHE A 496 -3.18 -21.01 6.01
CA PHE A 496 -2.99 -21.90 7.16
C PHE A 496 -3.15 -21.14 8.49
N GLN A 497 -2.46 -20.02 8.65
CA GLN A 497 -2.43 -19.26 9.89
C GLN A 497 -3.79 -18.63 10.19
N ALA A 498 -4.41 -18.00 9.19
CA ALA A 498 -5.75 -17.43 9.32
C ALA A 498 -6.78 -18.53 9.59
N GLY A 499 -6.75 -19.62 8.80
CA GLY A 499 -7.73 -20.71 8.91
C GLY A 499 -7.76 -21.37 10.30
N ILE A 500 -6.59 -21.67 10.88
CA ILE A 500 -6.50 -22.26 12.21
C ILE A 500 -7.05 -21.30 13.27
N VAL A 501 -6.63 -20.04 13.23
CA VAL A 501 -7.00 -19.07 14.27
C VAL A 501 -8.48 -18.71 14.20
N THR A 502 -9.06 -18.57 13.01
CA THR A 502 -10.51 -18.35 12.87
C THR A 502 -11.31 -19.55 13.36
N LEU A 503 -10.86 -20.77 13.10
CA LEU A 503 -11.54 -21.99 13.56
C LEU A 503 -11.50 -22.11 15.09
N LEU A 504 -10.33 -21.89 15.70
CA LEU A 504 -10.17 -21.92 17.16
C LEU A 504 -11.02 -20.85 17.83
N ALA A 505 -11.07 -19.63 17.29
CA ALA A 505 -11.86 -18.54 17.83
C ALA A 505 -13.37 -18.81 17.79
N LEU A 506 -13.87 -19.56 16.79
CA LEU A 506 -15.27 -20.00 16.76
C LEU A 506 -15.59 -21.01 17.86
N ILE A 507 -14.69 -21.95 18.13
CA ILE A 507 -14.87 -22.96 19.18
C ILE A 507 -14.81 -22.30 20.56
N ASN A 508 -13.73 -21.57 20.82
CA ASN A 508 -13.55 -20.80 22.05
C ASN A 508 -12.77 -19.52 21.76
N PRO A 509 -13.39 -18.33 21.92
CA PRO A 509 -12.78 -17.05 21.58
C PRO A 509 -11.56 -16.71 22.44
N LYS A 510 -11.34 -17.42 23.56
CA LYS A 510 -10.17 -17.23 24.43
C LYS A 510 -8.95 -18.06 24.01
N LEU A 511 -9.10 -18.98 23.06
CA LEU A 511 -7.99 -19.82 22.61
C LEU A 511 -7.05 -19.07 21.65
N GLY A 512 -5.75 -19.24 21.86
CA GLY A 512 -4.68 -18.61 21.11
C GLY A 512 -4.11 -17.38 21.83
N SER A 513 -2.79 -17.39 22.09
CA SER A 513 -2.07 -16.24 22.62
C SER A 513 -1.71 -15.25 21.51
N PHE A 514 -1.31 -14.04 21.90
CA PHE A 514 -0.77 -13.05 20.97
C PHE A 514 0.45 -12.41 21.61
N ASN A 515 1.55 -12.35 20.86
CA ASN A 515 2.72 -11.56 21.20
C ASN A 515 2.72 -10.28 20.36
N VAL A 516 3.02 -9.16 21.01
CA VAL A 516 3.19 -7.86 20.34
C VAL A 516 4.22 -8.02 19.23
N THR A 517 3.85 -7.60 18.03
CA THR A 517 4.70 -7.70 16.86
C THR A 517 5.77 -6.61 16.96
N ASP A 518 7.05 -6.98 16.96
CA ASP A 518 8.14 -6.00 17.01
C ASP A 518 8.11 -5.11 15.77
N LYS A 519 7.81 -3.83 15.97
CA LYS A 519 7.94 -2.79 14.95
C LYS A 519 9.40 -2.33 14.94
N GLY A 520 10.21 -2.95 14.09
CA GLY A 520 11.60 -2.50 13.87
C GLY A 520 12.58 -3.64 13.66
N MET A 521 12.59 -4.21 12.47
CA MET A 521 13.69 -5.08 12.04
C MET A 521 13.96 -4.89 10.55
N ASN A 522 14.95 -4.05 10.24
CA ASN A 522 15.43 -3.85 8.87
C ASN A 522 15.87 -5.18 8.25
N VAL A 523 15.33 -5.50 7.07
CA VAL A 523 15.80 -6.64 6.26
C VAL A 523 17.06 -6.19 5.51
N THR A 524 18.24 -6.46 6.07
CA THR A 524 19.51 -6.05 5.44
C THR A 524 20.05 -7.05 4.42
N LYS A 525 19.62 -8.32 4.51
CA LYS A 525 20.05 -9.42 3.63
C LYS A 525 18.86 -10.22 3.14
N ARG A 526 19.02 -10.89 1.99
CA ARG A 526 18.05 -11.86 1.50
C ARG A 526 17.92 -13.03 2.46
N SER A 527 16.70 -13.39 2.81
CA SER A 527 16.40 -14.56 3.65
C SER A 527 15.08 -15.18 3.23
N PHE A 528 14.97 -16.50 3.32
CA PHE A 528 13.71 -17.20 3.09
C PHE A 528 13.06 -17.56 4.43
N ASP A 529 11.88 -16.99 4.71
CA ASP A 529 11.11 -17.28 5.91
C ASP A 529 10.33 -18.60 5.75
N PHE A 530 11.05 -19.72 5.87
CA PHE A 530 10.49 -21.05 5.70
C PHE A 530 9.38 -21.36 6.72
N ASP A 531 9.51 -20.88 7.96
CA ASP A 531 8.56 -21.18 9.03
C ASP A 531 7.16 -20.65 8.73
N SER A 532 7.09 -19.46 8.11
CA SER A 532 5.84 -18.84 7.68
C SER A 532 5.15 -19.58 6.53
N VAL A 533 5.86 -20.35 5.70
CA VAL A 533 5.27 -20.98 4.49
C VAL A 533 5.43 -22.49 4.41
N LYS A 534 5.99 -23.17 5.42
CA LYS A 534 6.29 -24.61 5.39
C LYS A 534 5.13 -25.51 4.96
N TYR A 535 3.92 -25.20 5.42
CA TYR A 535 2.73 -25.97 5.05
C TYR A 535 2.28 -25.69 3.61
N LEU A 536 2.47 -24.46 3.13
CA LEU A 536 2.18 -24.09 1.75
C LEU A 536 3.17 -24.77 0.78
N VAL A 537 4.45 -24.83 1.15
CA VAL A 537 5.49 -25.57 0.43
C VAL A 537 5.13 -27.05 0.34
N LEU A 538 4.64 -27.65 1.43
CA LEU A 538 4.17 -29.04 1.42
C LEU A 538 3.00 -29.25 0.43
N VAL A 539 2.01 -28.37 0.44
CA VAL A 539 0.88 -28.44 -0.51
C VAL A 539 1.37 -28.29 -1.96
N ALA A 540 2.28 -27.36 -2.22
CA ALA A 540 2.87 -27.19 -3.56
C ALA A 540 3.66 -28.42 -4.01
N ALA A 541 4.40 -29.05 -3.10
CA ALA A 541 5.14 -30.30 -3.38
C ALA A 541 4.18 -31.46 -3.70
N LEU A 542 3.09 -31.60 -2.95
CA LEU A 542 2.06 -32.62 -3.20
C LEU A 542 1.34 -32.36 -4.54
N ALA A 543 0.98 -31.12 -4.85
CA ALA A 543 0.37 -30.75 -6.12
C ALA A 543 1.31 -31.02 -7.30
N THR A 544 2.61 -30.79 -7.13
CA THR A 544 3.63 -31.12 -8.13
C THR A 544 3.74 -32.63 -8.34
N ALA A 545 3.81 -33.41 -7.25
CA ALA A 545 3.83 -34.88 -7.32
C ALA A 545 2.56 -35.43 -8.00
N ALA A 546 1.40 -34.82 -7.73
CA ALA A 546 0.13 -35.16 -8.36
C ALA A 546 0.13 -34.97 -9.88
N LEU A 547 0.81 -33.94 -10.39
CA LEU A 547 0.92 -33.75 -11.84
C LEU A 547 1.80 -34.81 -12.52
N LEU A 548 2.76 -35.41 -11.79
CA LEU A 548 3.61 -36.48 -12.32
C LEU A 548 2.85 -37.81 -12.51
N THR A 549 1.69 -37.99 -11.88
CA THR A 549 0.87 -39.22 -12.03
C THR A 549 -0.01 -39.19 -13.29
N VAL A 550 -0.15 -38.06 -13.97
CA VAL A 550 -1.05 -37.87 -15.11
C VAL A 550 -0.80 -38.87 -16.26
N PRO A 551 0.44 -39.15 -16.68
CA PRO A 551 0.67 -40.15 -17.73
C PRO A 551 0.19 -41.55 -17.34
N LEU A 552 0.31 -41.91 -16.05
CA LEU A 552 -0.17 -43.20 -15.53
C LEU A 552 -1.70 -43.29 -15.59
N TRP A 553 -2.40 -42.21 -15.25
CA TRP A 553 -3.86 -42.14 -15.36
C TRP A 553 -4.34 -42.30 -16.80
N LEU A 554 -3.71 -41.58 -17.75
CA LEU A 554 -4.10 -41.65 -19.16
C LEU A 554 -3.81 -43.02 -19.78
N TRP A 555 -2.85 -43.77 -19.22
CA TRP A 555 -2.53 -45.12 -19.69
C TRP A 555 -3.39 -46.20 -19.04
N LEU A 556 -3.60 -46.15 -17.72
CA LEU A 556 -4.28 -47.20 -16.95
C LEU A 556 -5.80 -47.02 -16.88
N ARG A 557 -6.30 -45.78 -16.98
CA ARG A 557 -7.71 -45.38 -16.81
C ARG A 557 -8.14 -44.34 -17.86
N PRO A 558 -8.07 -44.66 -19.18
CA PRO A 558 -8.48 -43.73 -20.24
C PRO A 558 -9.95 -43.28 -20.12
N GLU A 559 -10.80 -44.08 -19.48
CA GLU A 559 -12.20 -43.76 -19.18
C GLU A 559 -12.35 -42.51 -18.30
N ASP A 560 -11.38 -42.21 -17.43
CA ASP A 560 -11.40 -41.07 -16.51
C ASP A 560 -10.73 -39.81 -17.10
N SER A 561 -10.35 -39.85 -18.38
CA SER A 561 -9.58 -38.78 -19.05
C SER A 561 -10.17 -37.37 -18.86
N GLN A 562 -11.49 -37.22 -18.89
CA GLN A 562 -12.13 -35.90 -18.67
C GLN A 562 -11.89 -35.36 -17.25
N ALA A 563 -12.06 -36.20 -16.23
CA ALA A 563 -11.84 -35.81 -14.84
C ALA A 563 -10.35 -35.50 -14.59
N VAL A 564 -9.45 -36.30 -15.19
CA VAL A 564 -8.00 -36.07 -15.13
C VAL A 564 -7.66 -34.70 -15.73
N ILE A 565 -8.13 -34.39 -16.94
CA ILE A 565 -7.85 -33.11 -17.61
C ILE A 565 -8.36 -31.92 -16.77
N VAL A 566 -9.58 -32.00 -16.22
CA VAL A 566 -10.14 -30.93 -15.37
C VAL A 566 -9.30 -30.73 -14.11
N ASN A 567 -8.89 -31.80 -13.43
CA ASN A 567 -8.05 -31.70 -12.24
C ASN A 567 -6.64 -31.20 -12.57
N VAL A 568 -6.06 -31.60 -13.71
CA VAL A 568 -4.77 -31.09 -14.18
C VAL A 568 -4.83 -29.58 -14.41
N PHE A 569 -5.89 -29.09 -15.06
CA PHE A 569 -6.10 -27.66 -15.26
C PHE A 569 -6.11 -26.90 -13.93
N TRP A 570 -6.91 -27.35 -12.95
CA TRP A 570 -6.98 -26.72 -11.64
C TRP A 570 -5.69 -26.85 -10.83
N SER A 571 -5.01 -28.00 -10.89
CA SER A 571 -3.73 -28.22 -10.21
C SER A 571 -2.63 -27.30 -10.75
N ILE A 572 -2.51 -27.14 -12.08
CA ILE A 572 -1.54 -26.21 -12.68
C ILE A 572 -1.87 -24.76 -12.29
N PHE A 573 -3.14 -24.36 -12.40
CA PHE A 573 -3.59 -23.02 -12.03
C PHE A 573 -3.28 -22.70 -10.57
N ASN A 574 -3.64 -23.59 -9.65
CA ASN A 574 -3.35 -23.44 -8.23
C ASN A 574 -1.86 -23.46 -7.93
N LEU A 575 -1.07 -24.31 -8.61
CA LEU A 575 0.38 -24.38 -8.41
C LEU A 575 1.07 -23.06 -8.75
N ILE A 576 0.67 -22.37 -9.83
CA ILE A 576 1.20 -21.04 -10.17
C ILE A 576 0.96 -20.04 -9.02
N LEU A 577 -0.24 -20.01 -8.46
CA LEU A 577 -0.62 -19.11 -7.38
C LEU A 577 0.07 -19.47 -6.05
N LEU A 578 0.13 -20.76 -5.72
CA LEU A 578 0.83 -21.30 -4.55
C LEU A 578 2.32 -20.95 -4.59
N MET A 579 2.98 -21.15 -5.73
CA MET A 579 4.38 -20.80 -5.89
C MET A 579 4.61 -19.29 -5.70
N ALA A 580 3.76 -18.45 -6.28
CA ALA A 580 3.85 -17.00 -6.08
C ALA A 580 3.64 -16.62 -4.60
N ALA A 581 2.72 -17.27 -3.90
CA ALA A 581 2.49 -17.05 -2.47
C ALA A 581 3.69 -17.50 -1.61
N CYS A 582 4.31 -18.64 -1.92
CA CYS A 582 5.56 -19.07 -1.28
C CYS A 582 6.70 -18.07 -1.50
N LEU A 583 6.81 -17.48 -2.69
CA LEU A 583 7.86 -16.49 -3.00
C LEU A 583 7.74 -15.19 -2.20
N VAL A 584 6.56 -14.87 -1.64
CA VAL A 584 6.39 -13.73 -0.74
C VAL A 584 7.27 -13.88 0.52
N ALA A 585 7.54 -15.11 0.96
CA ALA A 585 8.45 -15.36 2.08
C ALA A 585 9.93 -15.18 1.74
N PHE A 586 10.27 -14.89 0.47
CA PHE A 586 11.63 -14.58 0.05
C PHE A 586 11.92 -13.09 0.23
N GLU A 587 12.39 -12.75 1.42
CA GLU A 587 12.62 -11.38 1.86
C GLU A 587 13.69 -10.69 1.00
N GLN A 588 13.32 -9.56 0.39
CA GLN A 588 14.25 -8.73 -0.37
C GLN A 588 14.91 -7.68 0.53
N PRO A 589 16.21 -7.39 0.33
CA PRO A 589 16.93 -6.46 1.19
C PRO A 589 16.45 -5.03 0.96
N GLN A 590 16.21 -4.30 2.05
CA GLN A 590 15.98 -2.88 2.04
C GLN A 590 17.30 -2.15 2.28
N LEU A 591 17.93 -1.70 1.19
CA LEU A 591 19.24 -1.04 1.24
C LEU A 591 19.16 0.44 1.61
N ARG A 592 17.99 1.07 1.41
CA ARG A 592 17.80 2.49 1.71
C ARG A 592 17.45 2.68 3.18
N ARG A 593 18.06 3.68 3.82
CA ARG A 593 17.79 4.06 5.21
C ARG A 593 16.38 4.60 5.44
N SER A 594 15.79 5.22 4.41
CA SER A 594 14.45 5.82 4.45
C SER A 594 13.70 5.52 3.16
N HIS A 595 12.38 5.41 3.25
CA HIS A 595 11.52 5.26 2.08
C HIS A 595 11.47 6.55 1.26
N ARG A 596 11.60 6.41 -0.07
CA ARG A 596 11.46 7.52 -1.01
C ARG A 596 10.05 7.52 -1.57
N MET A 597 9.36 8.64 -1.45
CA MET A 597 8.02 8.85 -1.97
C MET A 597 8.05 9.69 -3.25
N PRO A 598 7.26 9.35 -4.27
CA PRO A 598 7.10 10.16 -5.47
C PRO A 598 6.25 11.42 -5.17
N ARG A 599 6.83 12.37 -4.44
CA ARG A 599 6.26 13.70 -4.20
C ARG A 599 6.81 14.69 -5.21
N LYS A 600 5.93 15.52 -5.73
CA LYS A 600 6.20 16.63 -6.63
C LYS A 600 6.08 17.94 -5.86
N LEU A 601 7.22 18.41 -5.34
CA LEU A 601 7.34 19.61 -4.53
C LEU A 601 8.17 20.62 -5.30
N LYS A 602 7.90 21.91 -5.08
CA LYS A 602 8.79 22.95 -5.58
C LYS A 602 10.12 22.84 -4.83
N ALA A 603 11.21 22.78 -5.58
CA ALA A 603 12.54 22.75 -5.05
C ALA A 603 13.35 23.93 -5.59
N VAL A 604 14.07 24.61 -4.72
CA VAL A 604 15.02 25.66 -5.11
C VAL A 604 16.39 25.26 -4.60
N ILE A 605 17.34 25.15 -5.52
CA ILE A 605 18.74 24.92 -5.18
C ILE A 605 19.40 26.28 -5.04
N HIS A 606 19.98 26.54 -3.88
CA HIS A 606 20.74 27.74 -3.59
C HIS A 606 22.23 27.43 -3.59
N THR A 607 22.96 28.17 -4.43
CA THR A 607 24.41 28.37 -4.33
C THR A 607 24.67 29.80 -3.86
N PRO A 608 25.92 30.17 -3.52
CA PRO A 608 26.23 31.54 -3.08
C PRO A 608 25.75 32.63 -4.06
N HIS A 609 25.79 32.38 -5.37
CA HIS A 609 25.52 33.40 -6.39
C HIS A 609 24.25 33.15 -7.23
N HIS A 610 23.81 31.89 -7.35
CA HIS A 610 22.72 31.51 -8.24
C HIS A 610 21.67 30.64 -7.54
N SER A 611 20.43 30.72 -8.04
CA SER A 611 19.34 29.83 -7.64
C SER A 611 18.73 29.14 -8.84
N TRP A 612 18.54 27.84 -8.74
CA TRP A 612 17.88 27.04 -9.77
C TRP A 612 16.58 26.51 -9.23
N ARG A 613 15.51 26.73 -10.00
CA ARG A 613 14.19 26.21 -9.67
C ARG A 613 14.00 24.87 -10.35
N GLY A 614 13.44 23.93 -9.60
CA GLY A 614 13.12 22.59 -10.05
C GLY A 614 11.90 22.02 -9.35
N GLU A 615 11.62 20.77 -9.67
CA GLU A 615 10.55 20.00 -9.06
C GLU A 615 11.13 18.68 -8.54
N THR A 616 10.71 18.25 -7.36
CA THR A 616 11.12 16.93 -6.86
C THR A 616 10.46 15.83 -7.68
N VAL A 617 11.22 14.79 -8.03
CA VAL A 617 10.70 13.54 -8.61
C VAL A 617 10.31 12.57 -7.49
N ASN A 618 11.16 12.48 -6.47
CA ASN A 618 10.89 11.78 -5.23
C ASN A 618 11.70 12.38 -4.09
N ILE A 619 11.23 12.16 -2.86
CA ILE A 619 11.84 12.66 -1.63
C ILE A 619 11.78 11.62 -0.52
N SER A 620 12.75 11.64 0.38
CA SER A 620 12.80 10.88 1.63
C SER A 620 13.42 11.73 2.72
N GLU A 621 13.37 11.24 3.95
CA GLU A 621 14.03 11.90 5.10
C GLU A 621 15.55 11.97 4.98
N SER A 622 16.18 11.13 4.15
CA SER A 622 17.64 11.11 3.93
C SER A 622 18.08 11.81 2.65
N GLY A 623 17.19 12.11 1.72
CA GLY A 623 17.59 12.72 0.46
C GLY A 623 16.47 12.90 -0.55
N VAL A 624 16.77 13.60 -1.63
CA VAL A 624 15.81 14.04 -2.64
C VAL A 624 16.34 13.78 -4.05
N GLN A 625 15.42 13.59 -4.99
CA GLN A 625 15.71 13.62 -6.42
C GLN A 625 14.99 14.81 -7.03
N ILE A 626 15.74 15.70 -7.70
CA ILE A 626 15.23 16.95 -8.27
C ILE A 626 15.36 16.91 -9.79
N LEU A 627 14.33 17.34 -10.49
CA LEU A 627 14.33 17.59 -11.93
C LEU A 627 14.53 19.08 -12.18
N LEU A 628 15.54 19.41 -12.97
CA LEU A 628 15.83 20.77 -13.44
C LEU A 628 15.66 20.86 -14.95
N ASN A 629 15.26 22.04 -15.42
CA ASN A 629 15.05 22.31 -16.85
C ASN A 629 16.34 22.65 -17.59
N THR A 630 17.38 23.07 -16.87
CA THR A 630 18.69 23.39 -17.43
C THR A 630 19.76 22.70 -16.62
N ARG A 631 20.88 22.36 -17.27
CA ARG A 631 22.04 21.79 -16.60
C ARG A 631 22.71 22.85 -15.72
N PRO A 632 22.70 22.69 -14.39
CA PRO A 632 23.32 23.66 -13.51
C PRO A 632 24.82 23.38 -13.39
N ASN A 633 25.64 24.44 -13.37
CA ASN A 633 27.02 24.33 -12.89
C ASN A 633 26.99 24.52 -11.37
N ILE A 634 26.96 23.42 -10.61
CA ILE A 634 26.80 23.45 -9.14
C ILE A 634 27.93 22.72 -8.43
N PRO A 635 28.28 23.16 -7.21
CA PRO A 635 29.17 22.41 -6.34
C PRO A 635 28.52 21.08 -5.90
N ASP A 636 29.34 20.19 -5.38
CA ASP A 636 28.90 18.91 -4.81
C ASP A 636 28.15 19.08 -3.48
N GLU A 637 28.30 20.18 -2.76
CA GLU A 637 27.47 20.56 -1.62
C GLU A 637 26.62 21.79 -1.90
N ILE A 638 25.31 21.65 -1.73
CA ILE A 638 24.31 22.66 -2.05
C ILE A 638 23.34 22.88 -0.88
N ARG A 639 22.62 24.00 -0.92
CA ARG A 639 21.45 24.21 -0.08
C ARG A 639 20.19 23.97 -0.90
N VAL A 640 19.25 23.21 -0.36
CA VAL A 640 17.99 22.87 -1.02
C VAL A 640 16.84 23.41 -0.17
N GLU A 641 16.08 24.34 -0.72
CA GLU A 641 14.80 24.77 -0.18
C GLU A 641 13.69 23.91 -0.81
N LEU A 642 12.81 23.38 0.03
CA LEU A 642 11.62 22.63 -0.39
C LEU A 642 10.38 23.30 0.18
N GLU A 643 9.32 23.37 -0.63
CA GLU A 643 8.03 23.96 -0.27
C GLU A 643 6.92 22.90 -0.37
N GLY A 644 6.17 22.72 0.73
CA GLY A 644 4.98 21.86 0.81
C GLY A 644 3.73 22.49 0.18
N ASP A 645 2.63 21.75 0.16
CA ASP A 645 1.44 22.12 -0.64
C ASP A 645 0.69 23.35 -0.09
N TYR A 646 0.75 23.59 1.22
CA TYR A 646 0.22 24.75 1.93
C TYR A 646 1.32 25.74 2.36
N GLY A 647 2.51 25.65 1.75
CA GLY A 647 3.56 26.65 1.84
C GLY A 647 4.54 26.50 3.01
N HIS A 648 4.54 25.38 3.75
CA HIS A 648 5.60 25.09 4.73
C HIS A 648 6.93 24.93 3.99
N LYS A 649 7.99 25.56 4.48
CA LYS A 649 9.30 25.53 3.83
C LYS A 649 10.34 24.87 4.72
N CYS A 650 11.26 24.13 4.11
CA CYS A 650 12.44 23.63 4.81
C CYS A 650 13.71 23.90 3.98
N LEU A 651 14.75 24.41 4.63
CA LEU A 651 16.05 24.67 4.02
C LEU A 651 17.08 23.67 4.55
N LEU A 652 17.62 22.85 3.66
CA LEU A 652 18.45 21.70 3.99
C LEU A 652 19.82 21.81 3.32
N ARG A 653 20.86 21.29 3.98
CA ARG A 653 22.16 21.08 3.36
C ARG A 653 22.17 19.70 2.70
N GLY A 654 22.61 19.64 1.45
CA GLY A 654 22.65 18.39 0.69
C GLY A 654 23.94 18.22 -0.10
N ARG A 655 24.34 16.97 -0.31
CA ARG A 655 25.43 16.55 -1.18
C ARG A 655 24.89 15.93 -2.46
N VAL A 656 25.37 16.38 -3.61
CA VAL A 656 25.01 15.84 -4.92
C VAL A 656 25.76 14.53 -5.14
N MET A 657 25.02 13.42 -5.16
CA MET A 657 25.55 12.06 -5.31
C MET A 657 25.68 11.62 -6.77
N ARG A 658 24.85 12.20 -7.65
CA ARG A 658 24.82 11.90 -9.08
C ARG A 658 24.03 12.94 -9.85
N GLU A 659 24.49 13.21 -11.07
CA GLU A 659 23.78 13.94 -12.11
C GLU A 659 23.48 13.00 -13.29
N VAL A 660 22.25 13.05 -13.82
CA VAL A 660 21.88 12.33 -15.05
C VAL A 660 21.21 13.30 -16.02
N ALA A 661 21.88 13.58 -17.14
CA ALA A 661 21.34 14.39 -18.22
C ALA A 661 20.27 13.59 -19.01
N MET A 662 19.15 14.24 -19.32
CA MET A 662 18.03 13.71 -20.10
C MET A 662 17.63 14.74 -21.18
N GLY A 663 18.49 14.92 -22.17
CA GLY A 663 18.35 16.01 -23.15
C GLY A 663 18.67 17.34 -22.49
N GLU A 664 17.74 18.30 -22.55
CA GLU A 664 17.89 19.61 -21.90
C GLU A 664 17.65 19.55 -20.38
N GLN A 665 16.89 18.56 -19.91
CA GLN A 665 16.59 18.39 -18.49
C GLN A 665 17.68 17.61 -17.76
N VAL A 666 17.87 17.90 -16.48
CA VAL A 666 18.84 17.20 -15.63
C VAL A 666 18.15 16.65 -14.37
N ARG A 667 18.46 15.40 -14.04
CA ARG A 667 18.07 14.79 -12.77
C ARG A 667 19.23 14.79 -11.79
N LEU A 668 19.05 15.51 -10.69
CA LEU A 668 19.99 15.55 -9.57
C LEU A 668 19.55 14.61 -8.46
N PHE A 669 20.49 13.86 -7.92
CA PHE A 669 20.30 13.00 -6.76
C PHE A 669 21.08 13.59 -5.60
N VAL A 670 20.38 14.00 -4.54
CA VAL A 670 20.95 14.71 -3.41
C VAL A 670 20.73 13.90 -2.12
N ASP A 671 21.78 13.75 -1.32
CA ASP A 671 21.74 13.16 0.03
C ASP A 671 21.82 14.28 1.07
N PHE A 672 20.97 14.27 2.09
CA PHE A 672 20.95 15.30 3.12
C PHE A 672 22.06 15.06 4.15
N ILE A 673 22.78 16.12 4.51
CA ILE A 673 23.94 16.04 5.41
C ILE A 673 23.76 16.97 6.61
N GLU A 674 24.24 16.53 7.78
CA GLU A 674 24.32 17.35 9.01
C GLU A 674 22.98 18.01 9.42
N LEU A 675 21.85 17.29 9.28
CA LEU A 675 20.52 17.84 9.60
C LEU A 675 20.38 18.13 11.10
N THR A 676 19.99 19.36 11.44
CA THR A 676 19.57 19.72 12.80
C THR A 676 18.20 19.14 13.12
N ARG A 677 17.84 19.09 14.42
CA ARG A 677 16.53 18.59 14.85
C ARG A 677 15.36 19.37 14.23
N THR A 678 15.46 20.70 14.21
CA THR A 678 14.46 21.57 13.58
C THR A 678 14.33 21.29 12.09
N GLN A 679 15.44 21.11 11.37
CA GLN A 679 15.41 20.76 9.94
C GLN A 679 14.76 19.39 9.68
N GLN A 680 14.98 18.41 10.56
CA GLN A 680 14.31 17.11 10.48
C GLN A 680 12.80 17.23 10.69
N ASP A 681 12.38 18.00 11.70
CA ASP A 681 10.98 18.26 12.00
C ASP A 681 10.29 18.99 10.83
N ASP A 682 10.90 20.05 10.30
CA ASP A 682 10.39 20.77 9.13
C ASP A 682 10.30 19.86 7.89
N LEU A 683 11.31 19.00 7.67
CA LEU A 683 11.29 18.04 6.59
C LEU A 683 10.14 17.03 6.75
N VAL A 684 9.85 16.57 7.96
CA VAL A 684 8.71 15.68 8.24
C VAL A 684 7.39 16.39 7.92
N LEU A 685 7.23 17.66 8.31
CA LEU A 685 6.04 18.44 7.98
C LEU A 685 5.88 18.60 6.46
N VAL A 686 6.93 19.04 5.76
CA VAL A 686 6.92 19.19 4.30
C VAL A 686 6.64 17.86 3.61
N ILE A 687 7.16 16.74 4.09
CA ILE A 687 7.00 15.45 3.42
C ILE A 687 5.61 14.84 3.67
N TYR A 688 5.13 14.86 4.92
CA TYR A 688 4.01 14.02 5.35
C TYR A 688 2.75 14.77 5.81
N SER A 689 2.88 16.01 6.31
CA SER A 689 1.74 16.73 6.89
C SER A 689 1.22 17.83 5.97
N ASP A 690 2.13 18.56 5.32
CA ASP A 690 1.82 19.61 4.35
C ASP A 690 1.48 19.01 2.97
N VAL A 691 0.37 18.27 2.96
CA VAL A 691 -0.10 17.48 1.81
C VAL A 691 -1.55 17.81 1.52
N ASN A 692 -1.82 18.26 0.30
CA ASN A 692 -3.19 18.45 -0.19
C ASN A 692 -3.79 17.15 -0.75
N GLU A 693 -3.03 16.45 -1.59
CA GLU A 693 -3.43 15.16 -2.16
C GLU A 693 -2.22 14.23 -2.32
N TRP A 694 -2.37 12.98 -1.89
CA TRP A 694 -1.34 11.95 -2.09
C TRP A 694 -1.36 11.41 -3.51
N TYR A 695 -0.18 11.11 -4.07
CA TYR A 695 -0.05 10.60 -5.44
C TYR A 695 -0.83 9.29 -5.69
N SER A 696 -1.04 8.50 -4.65
CA SER A 696 -1.77 7.23 -4.64
C SER A 696 -3.28 7.40 -4.45
N GLN A 697 -3.77 8.62 -4.22
CA GLN A 697 -5.20 8.89 -4.03
C GLN A 697 -6.04 8.41 -5.22
N ARG A 698 -5.45 8.45 -6.43
CA ARG A 698 -6.03 7.94 -7.67
C ARG A 698 -5.01 7.11 -8.45
N ARG A 699 -5.30 5.83 -8.69
CA ARG A 699 -4.51 4.99 -9.60
C ARG A 699 -5.01 5.15 -11.04
N SER A 700 -4.07 5.32 -11.96
CA SER A 700 -4.36 5.33 -13.40
C SER A 700 -4.37 3.94 -14.01
N GLN A 701 -3.62 2.99 -13.43
CA GLN A 701 -3.54 1.62 -13.93
C GLN A 701 -4.86 0.86 -13.69
N THR A 702 -5.22 0.05 -14.67
CA THR A 702 -6.41 -0.82 -14.65
C THR A 702 -6.00 -2.28 -14.74
N ASP A 703 -6.72 -3.15 -14.04
CA ASP A 703 -6.51 -4.59 -14.12
C ASP A 703 -6.86 -5.15 -15.51
N HIS A 704 -5.99 -6.02 -16.02
CA HIS A 704 -6.25 -6.87 -17.16
C HIS A 704 -5.97 -8.33 -16.75
N PRO A 705 -6.98 -9.21 -16.66
CA PRO A 705 -6.82 -10.52 -16.03
C PRO A 705 -5.69 -11.39 -16.59
N LEU A 706 -5.53 -11.43 -17.92
CA LEU A 706 -4.48 -12.20 -18.57
C LEU A 706 -3.09 -11.60 -18.35
N GLU A 707 -2.98 -10.28 -18.31
CA GLU A 707 -1.71 -9.59 -18.01
C GLU A 707 -1.31 -9.79 -16.54
N SER A 708 -2.28 -9.73 -15.63
CA SER A 708 -2.08 -10.01 -14.20
C SER A 708 -1.60 -11.44 -13.98
N LEU A 709 -2.22 -12.43 -14.61
CA LEU A 709 -1.76 -13.83 -14.53
C LEU A 709 -0.36 -14.02 -15.12
N LYS A 710 -0.08 -13.41 -16.28
CA LYS A 710 1.26 -13.42 -16.90
C LYS A 710 2.29 -12.78 -15.98
N PHE A 711 1.96 -11.65 -15.35
CA PHE A 711 2.85 -10.95 -14.43
C PHE A 711 3.14 -11.80 -13.18
N ILE A 712 2.15 -12.49 -12.63
CA ILE A 712 2.32 -13.45 -11.53
C ILE A 712 3.24 -14.61 -11.95
N ALA A 713 3.05 -15.19 -13.13
CA ALA A 713 3.90 -16.27 -13.62
C ALA A 713 5.38 -15.85 -13.75
N THR A 714 5.66 -14.57 -14.01
CA THR A 714 7.05 -14.05 -14.04
C THR A 714 7.67 -13.83 -12.67
N SER A 715 6.93 -13.97 -11.56
CA SER A 715 7.43 -13.71 -10.20
C SER A 715 8.69 -14.50 -9.89
N ILE A 716 8.78 -15.79 -10.27
CA ILE A 716 9.98 -16.61 -10.07
C ILE A 716 11.22 -15.92 -10.67
N ARG A 717 11.15 -15.51 -11.94
CA ARG A 717 12.26 -14.84 -12.63
C ARG A 717 12.60 -13.49 -12.00
N ARG A 718 11.60 -12.75 -11.52
CA ARG A 718 11.79 -11.42 -10.91
C ARG A 718 12.48 -11.52 -9.55
N VAL A 719 11.98 -12.38 -8.68
CA VAL A 719 12.45 -12.54 -7.29
C VAL A 719 13.93 -12.93 -7.21
N PHE A 720 14.39 -13.79 -8.15
CA PHE A 720 15.78 -14.24 -8.19
C PHE A 720 16.73 -13.32 -8.96
N ARG A 721 16.25 -12.19 -9.52
CA ARG A 721 17.13 -11.20 -10.18
C ARG A 721 18.10 -10.58 -9.16
N GLU A 722 19.39 -10.54 -9.48
CA GLU A 722 20.36 -9.83 -8.64
C GLU A 722 20.09 -8.32 -8.63
N PHE A 723 20.09 -7.72 -7.44
CA PHE A 723 20.00 -6.28 -7.28
C PHE A 723 21.40 -5.67 -7.42
N ARG A 724 21.60 -4.80 -8.41
CA ARG A 724 22.83 -4.05 -8.58
C ARG A 724 22.58 -2.58 -8.21
N PRO A 725 23.13 -2.07 -7.09
CA PRO A 725 22.97 -0.66 -6.75
C PRO A 725 23.58 0.21 -7.85
N ALA A 726 22.97 1.36 -8.10
CA ALA A 726 23.53 2.31 -9.05
C ALA A 726 24.88 2.83 -8.52
N LYS A 727 25.88 2.95 -9.39
CA LYS A 727 27.18 3.52 -9.02
C LYS A 727 27.03 5.02 -8.77
N GLU A 728 27.68 5.52 -7.73
CA GLU A 728 27.88 6.95 -7.49
C GLU A 728 28.68 7.55 -8.65
N THR A 729 28.38 8.79 -8.99
CA THR A 729 29.08 9.52 -10.05
C THR A 729 29.54 10.83 -9.42
N LYS A 730 30.85 11.09 -9.43
CA LYS A 730 31.38 12.35 -8.89
C LYS A 730 30.77 13.51 -9.67
N VAL A 731 30.07 14.40 -8.98
CA VAL A 731 29.56 15.65 -9.55
C VAL A 731 30.44 16.76 -9.00
N ARG A 732 31.00 17.57 -9.88
CA ARG A 732 31.89 18.68 -9.52
C ARG A 732 31.47 19.92 -10.28
N GLN A 733 31.72 21.08 -9.67
CA GLN A 733 31.55 22.35 -10.35
C GLN A 733 32.66 22.49 -11.39
N GLN A 734 32.28 22.82 -12.62
CA GLN A 734 33.21 23.11 -13.70
C GLN A 734 33.77 24.51 -13.48
N VAL A 735 35.09 24.65 -13.51
CA VAL A 735 35.77 25.93 -13.31
C VAL A 735 36.97 26.02 -14.26
N GLN A 736 37.50 27.22 -14.50
CA GLN A 736 38.73 27.40 -15.27
C GLN A 736 39.65 28.34 -14.50
N THR A 737 40.63 27.79 -13.81
CA THR A 737 41.50 28.60 -12.93
C THR A 737 42.93 28.14 -13.01
N ALA A 738 43.82 29.08 -13.32
CA ALA A 738 45.26 28.83 -13.29
C ALA A 738 45.76 28.59 -11.86
N VAL A 739 46.54 27.54 -11.69
CA VAL A 739 47.13 27.13 -10.42
C VAL A 739 48.59 26.76 -10.63
N GLN A 740 49.43 27.11 -9.65
CA GLN A 740 50.82 26.67 -9.58
C GLN A 740 50.91 25.48 -8.65
N LEU A 741 51.43 24.37 -9.16
CA LEU A 741 51.59 23.12 -8.43
C LEU A 741 53.02 22.97 -7.92
N TYR A 742 53.15 22.58 -6.66
CA TYR A 742 54.41 22.27 -6.00
C TYR A 742 54.39 20.82 -5.53
N CYS A 743 55.19 19.97 -6.18
CA CYS A 743 55.40 18.58 -5.79
C CYS A 743 56.83 18.40 -5.28
N PRO A 744 57.06 17.64 -4.19
CA PRO A 744 58.42 17.31 -3.72
C PRO A 744 59.29 16.59 -4.76
N LEU A 745 58.66 16.00 -5.79
CA LEU A 745 59.32 15.25 -6.86
C LEU A 745 59.75 16.14 -8.05
N TRP A 746 59.39 17.43 -8.05
CA TRP A 746 59.69 18.37 -9.13
C TRP A 746 60.67 19.44 -8.68
N THR A 747 61.56 19.85 -9.58
CA THR A 747 62.53 20.93 -9.31
C THR A 747 61.93 22.34 -9.46
N ASN A 748 60.89 22.48 -10.30
CA ASN A 748 60.20 23.75 -10.56
C ASN A 748 58.68 23.61 -10.32
N SER A 749 57.99 24.74 -10.11
CA SER A 749 56.53 24.76 -10.09
C SER A 749 55.97 24.52 -11.50
N VAL A 750 54.86 23.78 -11.56
CA VAL A 750 54.18 23.44 -12.83
C VAL A 750 52.88 24.22 -12.90
N SER A 751 52.59 24.82 -14.05
CA SER A 751 51.32 25.52 -14.26
C SER A 751 50.26 24.51 -14.69
N ALA A 752 49.11 24.54 -14.03
CA ALA A 752 47.96 23.72 -14.35
C ALA A 752 46.69 24.57 -14.33
N THR A 753 45.61 24.02 -14.88
CA THR A 753 44.28 24.61 -14.83
C THR A 753 43.38 23.68 -14.02
N ILE A 754 42.74 24.19 -12.97
CA ILE A 754 41.66 23.47 -12.31
C ILE A 754 40.45 23.51 -13.23
N THR A 755 40.01 22.33 -13.67
CA THR A 755 38.85 22.15 -14.56
C THR A 755 37.59 21.76 -13.80
N GLU A 756 37.73 21.03 -12.69
CA GLU A 756 36.60 20.64 -11.85
C GLU A 756 36.93 20.76 -10.36
N ILE A 757 35.98 21.26 -9.57
CA ILE A 757 36.12 21.42 -8.12
C ILE A 757 34.95 20.73 -7.40
N GLY A 758 35.28 19.80 -6.50
CA GLY A 758 34.38 19.28 -5.47
C GLY A 758 34.81 19.77 -4.08
N THR A 759 34.01 19.48 -3.05
CA THR A 759 34.33 19.84 -1.65
C THR A 759 35.49 19.04 -1.07
N HIS A 760 35.82 17.90 -1.68
CA HIS A 760 36.84 16.97 -1.17
C HIS A 760 37.89 16.58 -2.19
N ASP A 761 37.68 16.95 -3.46
CA ASP A 761 38.53 16.57 -4.56
C ASP A 761 38.53 17.63 -5.66
N LEU A 762 39.54 17.58 -6.51
CA LEU A 762 39.79 18.53 -7.59
C LEU A 762 40.24 17.76 -8.82
N ARG A 763 39.87 18.24 -10.00
CA ARG A 763 40.44 17.81 -11.27
C ARG A 763 41.27 18.93 -11.87
N LEU A 764 42.50 18.60 -12.23
CA LEU A 764 43.42 19.49 -12.91
C LEU A 764 43.67 18.99 -14.32
N GLU A 765 43.91 19.91 -15.24
CA GLU A 765 44.49 19.65 -16.54
C GLU A 765 45.77 20.46 -16.71
N LEU A 766 46.79 19.83 -17.28
CA LEU A 766 48.10 20.46 -17.50
C LEU A 766 48.81 19.85 -18.70
N ASP A 767 49.85 20.53 -19.16
CA ASP A 767 50.74 20.06 -20.22
C ASP A 767 51.73 19.03 -19.66
N GLY A 768 51.60 17.79 -20.13
CA GLY A 768 52.39 16.63 -19.73
C GLY A 768 53.87 16.74 -20.06
N SER A 769 54.26 17.61 -20.99
CA SER A 769 55.67 17.89 -21.27
C SER A 769 56.40 18.57 -20.10
N GLN A 770 55.65 19.17 -19.16
CA GLN A 770 56.19 19.84 -17.97
C GLN A 770 56.48 18.90 -16.80
N ILE A 771 56.05 17.62 -16.87
CA ILE A 771 56.17 16.66 -15.76
C ILE A 771 57.15 15.54 -16.11
N SER A 772 58.26 15.48 -15.38
CA SER A 772 59.13 14.30 -15.30
C SER A 772 58.63 13.32 -14.24
N ASN A 773 58.66 12.01 -14.52
CA ASN A 773 58.33 10.89 -13.60
C ASN A 773 56.84 10.63 -13.30
N LEU A 774 55.97 10.66 -14.32
CA LEU A 774 54.54 10.31 -14.20
C LEU A 774 54.30 8.92 -13.58
N ASP A 775 55.07 7.90 -13.97
CA ASP A 775 54.95 6.53 -13.45
C ASP A 775 55.19 6.46 -11.93
N ILE A 776 56.16 7.23 -11.43
CA ILE A 776 56.48 7.29 -10.00
C ILE A 776 55.35 7.98 -9.24
N MET A 777 54.76 9.05 -9.78
CA MET A 777 53.64 9.74 -9.15
C MET A 777 52.40 8.85 -9.07
N GLN A 778 52.11 8.08 -10.11
CA GLN A 778 50.96 7.18 -10.12
C GLN A 778 51.12 6.03 -9.10
N GLN A 779 52.35 5.58 -8.83
CA GLN A 779 52.64 4.57 -7.82
C GLN A 779 52.71 5.15 -6.38
N THR A 780 53.34 6.32 -6.21
CA THR A 780 53.62 6.89 -4.88
C THR A 780 52.51 7.79 -4.34
N LYS A 781 51.57 8.24 -5.20
CA LYS A 781 50.43 9.10 -4.84
C LYS A 781 50.85 10.26 -3.90
N PRO A 782 51.79 11.11 -4.34
CA PRO A 782 52.39 12.12 -3.47
C PRO A 782 51.37 13.20 -3.07
N VAL A 783 51.63 13.84 -1.93
CA VAL A 783 50.91 15.04 -1.51
C VAL A 783 51.55 16.25 -2.20
N ILE A 784 50.72 17.05 -2.86
CA ILE A 784 51.12 18.25 -3.60
C ILE A 784 50.44 19.50 -3.00
N SER A 785 51.15 20.61 -3.07
CA SER A 785 50.63 21.92 -2.68
C SER A 785 50.20 22.68 -3.92
N LEU A 786 49.00 23.25 -3.90
CA LEU A 786 48.43 24.06 -4.96
C LEU A 786 48.36 25.51 -4.51
N LEU A 787 48.86 26.44 -5.33
CA LEU A 787 48.72 27.88 -5.11
C LEU A 787 47.87 28.47 -6.23
N VAL A 788 46.66 28.94 -5.90
CA VAL A 788 45.77 29.57 -6.88
C VAL A 788 46.26 31.00 -7.14
N THR A 789 46.68 31.27 -8.37
CA THR A 789 47.23 32.57 -8.80
C THR A 789 46.22 33.32 -9.66
N GLN A 790 45.82 34.54 -9.26
CA GLN A 790 45.03 35.46 -10.09
C GLN A 790 45.91 36.60 -10.62
N GLU A 791 45.64 37.05 -11.85
CA GLU A 791 46.43 38.05 -12.60
C GLU A 791 46.35 39.49 -12.06
N SER A 792 45.76 39.77 -10.90
CA SER A 792 45.67 41.14 -10.38
C SER A 792 45.90 41.26 -8.87
N ASN A 793 47.06 41.82 -8.53
CA ASN A 793 47.51 42.38 -7.24
C ASN A 793 47.37 41.48 -5.99
N HIS A 794 48.53 40.91 -5.62
CA HIS A 794 48.88 40.28 -4.36
C HIS A 794 48.28 40.93 -3.12
N VAL A 795 47.26 40.31 -2.51
CA VAL A 795 47.10 40.36 -1.04
C VAL A 795 46.60 39.04 -0.42
N ASN A 796 45.99 38.06 -1.14
CA ASN A 796 45.53 36.82 -0.49
C ASN A 796 45.52 35.59 -1.42
N ASP A 797 46.66 34.95 -1.66
CA ASP A 797 46.73 33.70 -2.41
C ASP A 797 46.10 32.54 -1.61
N LEU A 798 45.18 31.79 -2.24
CA LEU A 798 44.57 30.60 -1.63
C LEU A 798 45.47 29.39 -1.90
N SER A 799 46.03 28.82 -0.83
CA SER A 799 46.80 27.57 -0.92
C SER A 799 45.97 26.36 -0.52
N PHE A 800 46.08 25.28 -1.30
CA PHE A 800 45.51 23.97 -1.01
C PHE A 800 46.62 22.92 -0.92
N VAL A 801 46.34 21.83 -0.21
CA VAL A 801 47.21 20.66 -0.11
C VAL A 801 46.34 19.46 -0.45
N ALA A 802 46.69 18.74 -1.49
CA ALA A 802 45.92 17.62 -2.01
C ALA A 802 46.83 16.43 -2.33
N GLN A 803 46.30 15.23 -2.27
CA GLN A 803 46.99 13.99 -2.61
C GLN A 803 46.58 13.55 -4.02
N VAL A 804 47.55 13.09 -4.81
CA VAL A 804 47.29 12.53 -6.15
C VAL A 804 46.59 11.17 -6.03
N GLU A 805 45.45 11.02 -6.69
CA GLU A 805 44.70 9.76 -6.72
C GLU A 805 44.94 8.98 -8.01
N THR A 806 44.68 9.62 -9.14
CA THR A 806 44.82 9.02 -10.47
C THR A 806 45.32 10.06 -11.45
N ILE A 807 46.05 9.60 -12.46
CA ILE A 807 46.56 10.41 -13.56
C ILE A 807 46.04 9.75 -14.84
N GLU A 808 45.36 10.54 -15.67
CA GLU A 808 44.77 10.09 -16.93
C GLU A 808 45.38 10.90 -18.08
N GLN A 809 45.91 10.22 -19.11
CA GLN A 809 46.31 10.89 -20.35
C GLN A 809 45.07 11.17 -21.20
N LEU A 810 44.88 12.43 -21.58
CA LEU A 810 43.77 12.84 -22.43
C LEU A 810 44.14 12.55 -23.89
N VAL A 811 43.42 11.63 -24.53
CA VAL A 811 43.67 11.27 -25.92
C VAL A 811 42.89 12.24 -26.82
N ASP A 812 43.65 13.04 -27.58
CA ASP A 812 43.25 13.79 -28.79
C ASP A 812 42.72 15.22 -28.61
N THR A 813 43.64 16.20 -28.54
CA THR A 813 43.54 17.50 -29.25
C THR A 813 44.96 17.93 -29.67
N GLY A 814 45.14 18.37 -30.91
CA GLY A 814 46.47 18.53 -31.53
C GLY A 814 47.51 19.34 -30.74
N SER A 815 48.75 18.88 -30.83
CA SER A 815 50.03 19.52 -30.46
C SER A 815 50.41 19.67 -28.97
N VAL A 816 49.62 19.21 -28.00
CA VAL A 816 50.00 19.24 -26.57
C VAL A 816 49.61 17.93 -25.88
N ASP A 817 50.56 17.23 -25.24
CA ASP A 817 50.32 16.03 -24.41
C ASP A 817 49.56 16.44 -23.14
N SER A 818 48.24 16.60 -23.22
CA SER A 818 47.44 17.04 -22.07
C SER A 818 47.17 15.88 -21.08
N ILE A 819 47.37 16.16 -19.80
CA ILE A 819 47.20 15.19 -18.70
C ILE A 819 46.16 15.71 -17.72
N ALA A 820 45.22 14.86 -17.33
CA ALA A 820 44.29 15.11 -16.24
C ALA A 820 44.78 14.46 -14.94
N ILE A 821 44.83 15.23 -13.86
CA ILE A 821 45.18 14.74 -12.52
C ILE A 821 43.98 14.86 -11.60
N GLU A 822 43.61 13.74 -11.00
CA GLU A 822 42.61 13.63 -9.95
C GLU A 822 43.26 13.77 -8.58
N LEU A 823 42.77 14.72 -7.78
CA LEU A 823 43.31 15.02 -6.46
C LEU A 823 42.26 14.87 -5.37
N SER A 824 42.63 14.37 -4.20
CA SER A 824 41.78 14.30 -3.00
C SER A 824 42.42 15.07 -1.83
N PHE A 825 41.62 15.72 -0.97
CA PHE A 825 42.20 16.36 0.22
C PHE A 825 42.54 15.33 1.31
N PRO A 826 43.78 15.33 1.86
CA PRO A 826 44.17 14.42 2.92
C PRO A 826 43.25 14.54 4.14
N GLU A 827 42.90 13.41 4.77
CA GLU A 827 41.96 13.38 5.91
C GLU A 827 42.35 14.33 7.05
N SER A 828 43.66 14.49 7.33
CA SER A 828 44.16 15.39 8.37
C SER A 828 43.91 16.89 8.10
N MET A 829 43.80 17.28 6.82
CA MET A 829 43.65 18.67 6.38
C MET A 829 42.27 18.96 5.77
N LYS A 830 41.45 17.94 5.59
CA LYS A 830 40.17 17.96 4.88
C LYS A 830 39.24 19.08 5.36
N GLN A 831 39.12 19.27 6.68
CA GLN A 831 38.25 20.29 7.25
C GLN A 831 38.76 21.72 7.02
N GLN A 832 40.07 21.94 7.07
CA GLN A 832 40.68 23.25 6.78
C GLN A 832 40.57 23.59 5.28
N GLN A 833 40.82 22.62 4.40
CA GLN A 833 40.69 22.82 2.96
C GLN A 833 39.23 23.06 2.54
N ARG A 834 38.27 22.36 3.15
CA ARG A 834 36.83 22.54 2.89
C ARG A 834 36.35 23.97 3.12
N LEU A 835 36.93 24.70 4.09
CA LEU A 835 36.57 26.09 4.37
C LEU A 835 37.10 27.08 3.31
N LYS A 836 38.14 26.70 2.57
CA LYS A 836 38.76 27.51 1.51
C LYS A 836 38.05 27.39 0.17
N ILE A 837 37.29 26.32 -0.06
CA ILE A 837 36.62 26.07 -1.34
C ILE A 837 35.53 27.10 -1.64
N PRO A 838 34.63 27.48 -0.69
CA PRO A 838 33.69 28.58 -0.93
C PRO A 838 34.41 29.88 -1.28
N GLN A 839 35.52 30.18 -0.60
CA GLN A 839 36.33 31.38 -0.88
C GLN A 839 36.98 31.35 -2.26
N LEU A 840 37.30 30.17 -2.77
CA LEU A 840 37.81 29.99 -4.12
C LEU A 840 36.70 30.16 -5.15
N LEU A 841 35.55 29.52 -4.95
CA LEU A 841 34.40 29.61 -5.84
C LEU A 841 33.85 31.05 -5.91
N ASP A 842 33.78 31.77 -4.79
CA ASP A 842 33.37 33.18 -4.73
C ASP A 842 34.31 34.12 -5.51
N ARG A 843 35.53 33.68 -5.86
CA ARG A 843 36.52 34.47 -6.62
C ARG A 843 36.53 34.15 -8.13
N LEU A 844 35.84 33.09 -8.55
CA LEU A 844 35.90 32.53 -9.90
C LEU A 844 34.69 32.86 -10.76
N ASP A 845 33.58 33.21 -10.12
CA ASP A 845 32.46 33.95 -10.73
C ASP A 845 32.77 35.47 -10.70
#